data_AF-A0AAD6I3K6-F1
#
_entry.id   AF-A0AAD6I3K6-F1
#
_cell.length_a   1.000
_cell.length_b   1.000
_cell.length_c   1.000
_cell.angle_alpha   90.00
_cell.angle_beta   90.00
_cell.angle_gamma   90.00
#
_symmetry.space_group_name_H-M   'P 1'
#
loop_
_entity.id
_entity.type
_entity.pdbx_description
1 polymer ?
#
loop_
_entity_poly.entity_id
_entity_poly.type
_entity_poly.pdbx_seq_one_letter_code
_entity_poly.pdbx_strand_id
1 'polypeptide(L)'
;MAAVMPSPITSIGYKPHETNCMKAARWMGTHSIEVGVVPKPTITDPHDAMIQITHCTISGIDIHLYEGELNNSMEKGDILGQEAIGIVEEVGPKVRTLKAGDRVIILPVIACGSCDYCQREEYSLCGKTNPSKEMEAAYGHRISGKLGYSRLSGGYPGDQAEYCHVPNADLTCIRAPRGVDARKLLGLSNVITTAWHALELAEVQEGDVVGVWGCGPIGLAVQQLAMMRGAKKVYAMDRDSQRLRLAEDFGMTPVDVSLHQEVGEYLLSIQEEGLDRAIEASGFRSVQKPLHAVMRAIGLERDSGDTLEDIIKATRKGGNVALVGDFFFTTHDFPIGPMMQKALTVRGGQVCPQKYYPFLLDLVVQGKLDPSWMFTYEDELENIAEEYHKFARHEVPGGLKMHPPPIALDWNNIGFKVRDGNGHVECHFSHSGSGKWTTPQYVNSPTLGISGMSPALNYGQQVYEGLKAFRHPHNNKITIFRPDRNAKRMQFSAEVVSIPPVPEELFIECVRLAVGLNAEYVPPHESGAAMYIRPLLFGSSAQLGLSPPDGYTFAVFAMPTGVYHGASAVDALILEDFDRCAPFGTGAAKVGGNYAPVLRHSDRARKEGYGITLHLDSATRSEVDEFSTSAFIGVKRDADGGVTVVQPDSRNAIDSVTAASVLEIARKLGYRVEKRRVLYEELGEFEEVIAAGTAAALVPVGSITMKSRADKFEYRTGAEKEGGEVCVQLLKMLRGIQSGTVEDPWVWNYEVLPPPKGWADENHEKPEQNGANVP
;
A
#
# COMPACT_ATOMS: atom_id res chain seq x y z
N MET A 1 -0.99 -21.55 47.43
CA MET A 1 0.20 -21.55 46.55
C MET A 1 0.11 -20.31 45.68
N ALA A 2 0.95 -19.31 45.92
CA ALA A 2 1.00 -18.13 45.07
C ALA A 2 1.47 -18.58 43.67
N ALA A 3 0.63 -18.40 42.65
CA ALA A 3 1.02 -18.65 41.28
C ALA A 3 2.18 -17.70 40.97
N VAL A 4 3.34 -18.25 40.62
CA VAL A 4 4.49 -17.48 40.16
C VAL A 4 4.04 -16.73 38.90
N MET A 5 3.78 -15.43 39.03
CA MET A 5 3.48 -14.59 37.88
C MET A 5 4.70 -14.64 36.95
N PRO A 6 4.56 -15.07 35.69
CA PRO A 6 5.69 -15.13 34.78
C PRO A 6 6.29 -13.74 34.58
N SER A 7 7.61 -13.68 34.42
CA SER A 7 8.37 -12.44 34.28
C SER A 7 7.82 -11.55 33.17
N PRO A 8 7.77 -10.22 33.36
CA PRO A 8 7.31 -9.27 32.36
C PRO A 8 8.16 -9.32 31.09
N ILE A 9 7.62 -8.80 29.98
CA ILE A 9 8.43 -8.49 28.80
C ILE A 9 9.48 -7.46 29.24
N THR A 10 10.76 -7.87 29.23
CA THR A 10 11.87 -7.06 29.75
C THR A 10 12.50 -6.14 28.70
N SER A 11 12.08 -6.22 27.44
CA SER A 11 12.59 -5.37 26.36
C SER A 11 11.45 -4.72 25.58
N ILE A 12 11.47 -3.39 25.56
CA ILE A 12 10.56 -2.51 24.81
C ILE A 12 11.19 -2.00 23.51
N GLY A 13 12.50 -2.23 23.35
CA GLY A 13 13.24 -1.81 22.18
C GLY A 13 13.08 -2.81 21.04
N TYR A 14 12.74 -2.31 19.86
CA TYR A 14 12.99 -3.05 18.63
C TYR A 14 14.51 -3.10 18.37
N LYS A 15 14.98 -4.14 17.68
CA LYS A 15 16.36 -4.20 17.23
C LYS A 15 16.46 -3.34 15.96
N PRO A 16 17.27 -2.28 15.93
CA PRO A 16 17.45 -1.46 14.73
C PRO A 16 18.09 -2.30 13.62
N HIS A 17 17.62 -2.13 12.39
CA HIS A 17 18.24 -2.74 11.22
C HIS A 17 19.66 -2.15 11.03
N GLU A 18 20.62 -2.98 10.62
CA GLU A 18 22.04 -2.61 10.56
C GLU A 18 22.33 -1.48 9.55
N THR A 19 21.61 -1.48 8.42
CA THR A 19 21.84 -0.55 7.30
C THR A 19 20.61 0.19 6.77
N ASN A 20 19.39 -0.28 7.07
CA ASN A 20 18.16 0.28 6.49
C ASN A 20 17.55 1.28 7.46
N CYS A 21 17.14 2.43 6.94
CA CYS A 21 16.51 3.48 7.70
C CYS A 21 15.07 3.72 7.23
N MET A 22 14.32 4.44 8.03
CA MET A 22 12.97 4.91 7.75
C MET A 22 12.78 6.34 8.26
N LYS A 23 11.79 7.05 7.72
CA LYS A 23 11.30 8.31 8.30
C LYS A 23 10.30 8.03 9.43
N ALA A 24 10.37 8.84 10.48
CA ALA A 24 9.46 8.79 11.62
C ALA A 24 9.26 10.18 12.24
N ALA A 25 8.05 10.44 12.75
CA ALA A 25 7.73 11.61 13.56
C ALA A 25 8.27 11.41 14.98
N ARG A 26 9.21 12.27 15.39
CA ARG A 26 9.88 12.17 16.68
C ARG A 26 9.52 13.34 17.57
N TRP A 27 9.25 13.03 18.83
CA TRP A 27 9.08 14.03 19.87
C TRP A 27 10.43 14.63 20.25
N MET A 28 10.57 15.95 20.15
CA MET A 28 11.81 16.67 20.40
C MET A 28 11.75 17.59 21.62
N GLY A 29 10.57 17.73 22.21
CA GLY A 29 10.27 18.59 23.33
C GLY A 29 8.81 19.07 23.27
N THR A 30 8.40 19.84 24.27
CA THR A 30 7.12 20.55 24.24
C THR A 30 7.01 21.42 23.00
N HIS A 31 5.89 21.29 22.30
CA HIS A 31 5.58 21.96 21.03
C HIS A 31 6.58 21.68 19.89
N SER A 32 7.35 20.58 19.97
CA SER A 32 8.41 20.28 19.01
C SER A 32 8.35 18.83 18.55
N ILE A 33 7.88 18.63 17.32
CA ILE A 33 7.92 17.36 16.57
C ILE A 33 8.83 17.56 15.36
N GLU A 34 9.67 16.56 15.06
CA GLU A 34 10.50 16.56 13.87
C GLU A 34 10.40 15.22 13.14
N VAL A 35 10.20 15.27 11.82
CA VAL A 35 10.37 14.10 10.95
C VAL A 35 11.86 13.87 10.76
N GLY A 36 12.34 12.70 11.18
CA GLY A 36 13.74 12.34 11.06
C GLY A 36 13.94 10.94 10.53
N VAL A 37 15.14 10.71 10.02
CA VAL A 37 15.59 9.38 9.59
C VAL A 37 16.08 8.60 10.81
N VAL A 38 15.47 7.44 11.05
CA VAL A 38 15.78 6.49 12.13
C VAL A 38 16.00 5.10 11.54
N PRO A 39 16.68 4.18 12.23
CA PRO A 39 16.80 2.80 11.74
C PRO A 39 15.42 2.14 11.56
N LYS A 40 15.24 1.39 10.46
CA LYS A 40 14.06 0.54 10.27
C LYS A 40 14.02 -0.52 11.39
N PRO A 41 12.85 -0.83 11.98
CA PRO A 41 12.76 -1.88 12.99
C PRO A 41 13.01 -3.27 12.39
N THR A 42 13.27 -4.25 13.26
CA THR A 42 13.32 -5.68 12.91
C THR A 42 12.49 -6.49 13.88
N ILE A 43 12.13 -7.72 13.50
CA ILE A 43 11.44 -8.67 14.38
C ILE A 43 12.34 -9.04 15.56
N THR A 44 11.84 -8.85 16.78
CA THR A 44 12.57 -9.12 18.03
C THR A 44 12.05 -10.31 18.82
N ASP A 45 10.75 -10.59 18.75
CA ASP A 45 10.08 -11.73 19.36
C ASP A 45 9.34 -12.55 18.29
N PRO A 46 9.26 -13.89 18.43
CA PRO A 46 8.53 -14.74 17.52
C PRO A 46 7.05 -14.39 17.30
N HIS A 47 6.41 -13.63 18.19
CA HIS A 47 5.02 -13.20 18.08
C HIS A 47 4.85 -11.80 17.46
N ASP A 48 5.93 -11.12 17.08
CA ASP A 48 5.88 -9.77 16.53
C ASP A 48 5.52 -9.76 15.04
N ALA A 49 5.10 -8.60 14.55
CA ALA A 49 5.06 -8.29 13.13
C ALA A 49 5.73 -6.95 12.85
N MET A 50 6.25 -6.81 11.64
CA MET A 50 6.68 -5.54 11.09
C MET A 50 5.66 -5.12 10.05
N ILE A 51 5.13 -3.92 10.21
CA ILE A 51 4.07 -3.37 9.37
C ILE A 51 4.63 -2.16 8.63
N GLN A 52 4.53 -2.17 7.31
CA GLN A 52 4.71 -0.98 6.50
C GLN A 52 3.47 -0.12 6.64
N ILE A 53 3.60 1.07 7.22
CA ILE A 53 2.46 1.95 7.42
C ILE A 53 2.02 2.49 6.06
N THR A 54 0.71 2.58 5.87
CA THR A 54 0.09 3.19 4.69
C THR A 54 -0.70 4.44 5.02
N HIS A 55 -1.15 4.55 6.28
CA HIS A 55 -1.94 5.67 6.77
C HIS A 55 -1.79 5.73 8.28
N CYS A 56 -1.63 6.92 8.84
CA CYS A 56 -1.68 7.17 10.29
C CYS A 56 -2.41 8.48 10.60
N THR A 57 -2.76 8.72 11.86
CA THR A 57 -3.41 9.97 12.30
C THR A 57 -2.71 10.61 13.49
N ILE A 58 -3.11 11.86 13.78
CA ILE A 58 -2.83 12.54 15.04
C ILE A 58 -4.07 12.40 15.94
N SER A 59 -3.88 11.80 17.10
CA SER A 59 -4.93 11.55 18.09
C SER A 59 -4.95 12.61 19.19
N GLY A 60 -6.00 12.62 20.02
CA GLY A 60 -6.06 13.52 21.18
C GLY A 60 -4.91 13.32 22.18
N ILE A 61 -4.40 12.10 22.31
CA ILE A 61 -3.25 11.82 23.17
C ILE A 61 -1.95 12.39 22.62
N ASP A 62 -1.76 12.32 21.32
CA ASP A 62 -0.59 12.90 20.68
C ASP A 62 -0.45 14.38 21.03
N ILE A 63 -1.58 15.10 21.14
CA ILE A 63 -1.61 16.50 21.58
C ILE A 63 -1.27 16.66 23.06
N HIS A 64 -1.68 15.74 23.94
CA HIS A 64 -1.25 15.79 25.35
C HIS A 64 0.28 15.66 25.47
N LEU A 65 0.90 14.81 24.64
CA LEU A 65 2.36 14.66 24.58
C LEU A 65 3.04 15.90 23.96
N TYR A 66 2.45 16.45 22.91
CA TYR A 66 2.91 17.67 22.24
C TYR A 66 2.88 18.90 23.18
N GLU A 67 1.80 19.08 23.95
CA GLU A 67 1.64 20.17 24.94
C GLU A 67 2.52 20.00 26.18
N GLY A 68 3.19 18.84 26.32
CA GLY A 68 4.17 18.59 27.36
C GLY A 68 3.61 18.16 28.72
N GLU A 69 2.35 17.73 28.78
CA GLU A 69 1.68 17.28 30.01
C GLU A 69 2.37 16.05 30.64
N LEU A 70 3.08 15.25 29.83
CA LEU A 70 3.85 14.07 30.26
C LEU A 70 5.36 14.21 30.00
N ASN A 71 5.89 15.43 29.93
CA ASN A 71 7.32 15.70 29.64
C ASN A 71 8.30 14.87 30.47
N ASN A 72 8.02 14.70 31.77
CA ASN A 72 8.89 13.93 32.69
C ASN A 72 8.92 12.42 32.38
N SER A 73 8.13 11.99 31.41
CA SER A 73 7.97 10.60 30.98
C SER A 73 8.16 10.42 29.48
N MET A 74 8.72 11.42 28.81
CA MET A 74 9.10 11.39 27.39
C MET A 74 10.62 11.57 27.28
N GLU A 75 11.23 10.95 26.27
CA GLU A 75 12.62 11.16 25.89
C GLU A 75 12.71 11.76 24.48
N LYS A 76 13.68 12.65 24.28
CA LYS A 76 13.94 13.25 22.97
C LYS A 76 14.24 12.14 21.96
N GLY A 77 13.46 12.08 20.88
CA GLY A 77 13.56 11.06 19.84
C GLY A 77 12.50 9.97 19.90
N ASP A 78 11.66 9.93 20.94
CA ASP A 78 10.52 9.00 21.02
C ASP A 78 9.62 9.16 19.77
N ILE A 79 9.28 8.03 19.14
CA ILE A 79 8.44 7.99 17.94
C ILE A 79 6.97 7.99 18.38
N LEU A 80 6.18 8.92 17.89
CA LEU A 80 4.76 9.09 18.27
C LEU A 80 3.81 8.31 17.36
N GLY A 81 2.52 8.34 17.70
CA GLY A 81 1.44 7.74 16.90
C GLY A 81 0.98 6.39 17.40
N GLN A 82 -0.33 6.19 17.43
CA GLN A 82 -0.95 4.93 17.85
C GLN A 82 -2.24 4.61 17.08
N GLU A 83 -2.39 5.21 15.90
CA GLU A 83 -3.60 5.13 15.08
C GLU A 83 -3.19 4.94 13.61
N ALA A 84 -2.97 3.69 13.19
CA ALA A 84 -2.50 3.41 11.83
C ALA A 84 -3.12 2.18 11.15
N ILE A 85 -3.03 2.20 9.82
CA ILE A 85 -3.28 1.08 8.91
C ILE A 85 -2.01 0.84 8.09
N GLY A 86 -1.68 -0.43 7.87
CA GLY A 86 -0.52 -0.78 7.06
C GLY A 86 -0.63 -2.13 6.35
N ILE A 87 0.44 -2.49 5.67
CA ILE A 87 0.65 -3.79 5.04
C ILE A 87 1.70 -4.55 5.85
N VAL A 88 1.41 -5.80 6.18
CA VAL A 88 2.36 -6.69 6.85
C VAL A 88 3.56 -6.90 5.92
N GLU A 89 4.74 -6.49 6.37
CA GLU A 89 6.01 -6.69 5.66
C GLU A 89 6.61 -8.04 6.06
N GLU A 90 6.69 -8.30 7.37
CA GLU A 90 7.28 -9.51 7.95
C GLU A 90 6.52 -9.92 9.22
N VAL A 91 6.48 -11.23 9.49
CA VAL A 91 5.92 -11.78 10.74
C VAL A 91 6.90 -12.72 11.40
N GLY A 92 6.91 -12.73 12.72
CA GLY A 92 7.66 -13.71 13.51
C GLY A 92 7.11 -15.13 13.33
N PRO A 93 7.93 -16.17 13.55
CA PRO A 93 7.58 -17.57 13.27
C PRO A 93 6.44 -18.15 14.13
N LYS A 94 5.99 -17.45 15.17
CA LYS A 94 4.85 -17.86 16.00
C LYS A 94 3.56 -17.07 15.73
N VAL A 95 3.58 -16.09 14.83
CA VAL A 95 2.36 -15.43 14.34
C VAL A 95 1.55 -16.43 13.52
N ARG A 96 0.23 -16.49 13.76
CA ARG A 96 -0.64 -17.51 13.14
C ARG A 96 -1.73 -16.94 12.24
N THR A 97 -2.18 -15.73 12.52
CA THR A 97 -3.34 -15.13 11.85
C THR A 97 -2.96 -14.18 10.72
N LEU A 98 -1.68 -13.80 10.60
CA LEU A 98 -1.19 -12.82 9.63
C LEU A 98 -0.05 -13.39 8.77
N LYS A 99 0.11 -12.82 7.57
CA LYS A 99 1.22 -13.09 6.64
C LYS A 99 1.62 -11.83 5.90
N ALA A 100 2.84 -11.82 5.34
CA ALA A 100 3.29 -10.74 4.47
C ALA A 100 2.29 -10.44 3.35
N GLY A 101 2.02 -9.15 3.12
CA GLY A 101 1.03 -8.64 2.17
C GLY A 101 -0.39 -8.48 2.73
N ASP A 102 -0.71 -9.00 3.92
CA ASP A 102 -2.00 -8.72 4.55
C ASP A 102 -2.10 -7.24 4.91
N ARG A 103 -3.27 -6.61 4.66
CA ARG A 103 -3.56 -5.27 5.16
C ARG A 103 -4.09 -5.38 6.57
N VAL A 104 -3.62 -4.54 7.49
CA VAL A 104 -4.00 -4.59 8.91
C VAL A 104 -4.30 -3.20 9.47
N ILE A 105 -5.25 -3.15 10.42
CA ILE A 105 -5.42 -2.05 11.37
C ILE A 105 -4.57 -2.39 12.60
N ILE A 106 -3.77 -1.43 13.05
CA ILE A 106 -2.93 -1.56 14.26
C ILE A 106 -3.74 -1.04 15.45
N LEU A 107 -3.81 -1.84 16.52
CA LEU A 107 -4.46 -1.45 17.76
C LEU A 107 -3.42 -0.89 18.75
N PRO A 108 -3.70 0.22 19.45
CA PRO A 108 -2.71 0.90 20.29
C PRO A 108 -2.34 0.12 21.55
N VAL A 109 -3.25 -0.72 22.05
CA VAL A 109 -3.11 -1.46 23.32
C VAL A 109 -2.36 -2.76 23.10
N ILE A 110 -1.21 -2.92 23.75
CA ILE A 110 -0.38 -4.12 23.64
C ILE A 110 -0.80 -5.10 24.73
N ALA A 111 -1.34 -6.25 24.32
CA ALA A 111 -1.77 -7.32 25.21
C ALA A 111 -0.93 -8.59 25.05
N CYS A 112 -0.73 -9.34 26.15
CA CYS A 112 0.05 -10.59 26.11
C CYS A 112 -0.77 -11.86 25.84
N GLY A 113 -2.11 -11.76 25.83
CA GLY A 113 -3.02 -12.89 25.60
C GLY A 113 -3.07 -13.96 26.71
N SER A 114 -2.18 -13.92 27.71
CA SER A 114 -1.95 -15.05 28.63
C SER A 114 -2.02 -14.70 30.11
N CYS A 115 -2.16 -13.43 30.49
CA CYS A 115 -2.39 -13.05 31.89
C CYS A 115 -3.88 -13.11 32.23
N ASP A 116 -4.21 -13.15 33.53
CA ASP A 116 -5.59 -13.23 34.02
C ASP A 116 -6.50 -12.14 33.42
N TYR A 117 -6.01 -10.91 33.28
CA TYR A 117 -6.74 -9.81 32.65
C TYR A 117 -7.01 -10.07 31.16
N CYS A 118 -6.00 -10.53 30.39
CA CYS A 118 -6.19 -10.85 28.98
C CYS A 118 -7.14 -12.04 28.78
N GLN A 119 -7.16 -13.01 29.69
CA GLN A 119 -8.09 -14.14 29.66
C GLN A 119 -9.54 -13.72 29.96
N ARG A 120 -9.73 -12.59 30.65
CA ARG A 120 -11.03 -11.92 30.84
C ARG A 120 -11.35 -10.88 29.77
N GLU A 121 -10.54 -10.78 28.71
CA GLU A 121 -10.66 -9.77 27.64
C GLU A 121 -10.50 -8.31 28.14
N GLU A 122 -9.88 -8.12 29.31
CA GLU A 122 -9.55 -6.82 29.90
C GLU A 122 -8.17 -6.36 29.41
N TYR A 123 -8.03 -6.23 28.09
CA TYR A 123 -6.73 -6.08 27.43
C TYR A 123 -5.94 -4.84 27.85
N SER A 124 -6.60 -3.72 28.16
CA SER A 124 -5.95 -2.50 28.67
C SER A 124 -5.39 -2.65 30.09
N LEU A 125 -5.77 -3.72 30.79
CA LEU A 125 -5.27 -4.06 32.12
C LEU A 125 -4.19 -5.15 32.07
N CYS A 126 -3.56 -5.35 30.90
CA CYS A 126 -2.53 -6.39 30.74
C CYS A 126 -1.35 -6.19 31.71
N GLY A 127 -1.15 -7.14 32.62
CA GLY A 127 -0.10 -7.06 33.64
C GLY A 127 1.32 -7.41 33.17
N LYS A 128 1.56 -7.68 31.88
CA LYS A 128 2.85 -8.19 31.37
C LYS A 128 3.56 -7.30 30.35
N THR A 129 2.86 -6.35 29.74
CA THR A 129 3.35 -5.60 28.57
C THR A 129 3.90 -4.23 28.92
N ASN A 130 3.61 -3.66 30.09
CA ASN A 130 4.21 -2.41 30.55
C ASN A 130 5.31 -2.68 31.60
N PRO A 131 6.59 -2.37 31.29
CA PRO A 131 7.67 -2.54 32.27
C PRO A 131 7.90 -1.32 33.18
N SER A 132 7.13 -0.23 33.08
CA SER A 132 7.35 0.97 33.91
C SER A 132 7.14 0.68 35.40
N LYS A 133 8.21 0.89 36.18
CA LYS A 133 8.16 0.77 37.64
C LYS A 133 7.57 2.01 38.28
N GLU A 134 7.75 3.16 37.64
CA GLU A 134 7.22 4.45 38.07
C GLU A 134 5.69 4.41 38.04
N MET A 135 5.11 3.90 36.95
CA MET A 135 3.66 3.70 36.84
C MET A 135 3.17 2.69 37.89
N GLU A 136 3.83 1.53 38.00
CA GLU A 136 3.45 0.50 38.99
C GLU A 136 3.46 1.04 40.42
N ALA A 137 4.45 1.86 40.77
CA ALA A 137 4.53 2.51 42.07
C ALA A 137 3.43 3.57 42.27
N ALA A 138 3.07 4.31 41.22
CA ALA A 138 2.04 5.34 41.29
C ALA A 138 0.63 4.74 41.45
N TYR A 139 0.31 3.67 40.72
CA TYR A 139 -1.06 3.11 40.65
C TYR A 139 -1.24 1.82 41.47
N GLY A 140 -0.17 1.26 42.02
CA GLY A 140 -0.18 0.02 42.80
C GLY A 140 -0.20 -1.27 41.98
N HIS A 141 -0.52 -1.19 40.68
CA HIS A 141 -0.52 -2.31 39.74
C HIS A 141 -0.04 -1.87 38.36
N ARG A 142 0.44 -2.83 37.56
CA ARG A 142 0.76 -2.61 36.14
C ARG A 142 -0.51 -2.53 35.28
N ILE A 143 -0.48 -1.65 34.28
CA ILE A 143 -1.47 -1.56 33.20
C ILE A 143 -0.83 -2.01 31.88
N SER A 144 -1.59 -2.09 30.79
CA SER A 144 -1.03 -2.51 29.49
C SER A 144 0.01 -1.53 28.94
N GLY A 145 0.95 -2.05 28.14
CA GLY A 145 1.79 -1.23 27.27
C GLY A 145 0.99 -0.62 26.11
N LYS A 146 1.45 0.52 25.59
CA LYS A 146 0.84 1.20 24.43
C LYS A 146 1.91 1.66 23.43
N LEU A 147 1.59 1.57 22.13
CA LEU A 147 2.41 2.12 21.04
C LEU A 147 2.39 3.66 21.08
N GLY A 148 3.52 4.29 20.75
CA GLY A 148 3.63 5.74 20.51
C GLY A 148 3.23 6.66 21.66
N TYR A 149 3.12 6.12 22.87
CA TYR A 149 2.77 6.86 24.08
C TYR A 149 4.04 7.28 24.84
N SER A 150 3.90 7.51 26.13
CA SER A 150 4.96 7.82 27.07
C SER A 150 5.59 6.57 27.68
N ARG A 151 6.74 6.78 28.32
CA ARG A 151 7.50 5.73 29.01
C ARG A 151 6.77 5.16 30.23
N LEU A 152 5.78 5.89 30.78
CA LEU A 152 4.85 5.36 31.79
C LEU A 152 3.95 4.24 31.24
N SER A 153 3.70 4.24 29.92
CA SER A 153 2.96 3.20 29.20
C SER A 153 3.89 2.22 28.48
N GLY A 154 5.15 2.16 28.89
CA GLY A 154 6.14 1.22 28.39
C GLY A 154 7.09 1.76 27.33
N GLY A 155 6.85 2.95 26.75
CA GLY A 155 7.79 3.58 25.82
C GLY A 155 7.99 2.80 24.52
N TYR A 156 6.94 2.15 24.01
CA TYR A 156 6.98 1.49 22.72
C TYR A 156 6.94 2.53 21.60
N PRO A 157 7.80 2.42 20.56
CA PRO A 157 7.76 3.31 19.41
C PRO A 157 6.41 3.27 18.69
N GLY A 158 5.94 4.43 18.25
CA GLY A 158 4.65 4.59 17.59
C GLY A 158 4.63 4.29 16.11
N ASP A 159 3.48 4.56 15.50
CA ASP A 159 3.14 4.25 14.11
C ASP A 159 3.07 5.46 13.17
N GLN A 160 3.44 6.67 13.62
CA GLN A 160 3.74 7.79 12.74
C GLN A 160 5.14 7.66 12.13
N ALA A 161 5.33 6.61 11.33
CA ALA A 161 6.57 6.25 10.66
C ALA A 161 6.30 5.47 9.37
N GLU A 162 7.32 5.23 8.53
CA GLU A 162 7.15 4.37 7.34
C GLU A 162 6.98 2.89 7.71
N TYR A 163 7.56 2.46 8.84
CA TYR A 163 7.43 1.11 9.37
C TYR A 163 7.19 1.13 10.88
N CYS A 164 6.33 0.25 11.36
CA CYS A 164 6.06 0.06 12.77
C CYS A 164 6.34 -1.39 13.18
N HIS A 165 6.99 -1.56 14.32
CA HIS A 165 7.12 -2.84 15.00
C HIS A 165 5.91 -3.05 15.91
N VAL A 166 5.20 -4.15 15.72
CA VAL A 166 3.98 -4.45 16.46
C VAL A 166 4.16 -5.72 17.28
N PRO A 167 4.24 -5.62 18.63
CA PRO A 167 4.33 -6.78 19.50
C PRO A 167 3.03 -7.58 19.57
N ASN A 168 3.15 -8.91 19.70
CA ASN A 168 2.01 -9.84 19.79
C ASN A 168 0.97 -9.60 18.69
N ALA A 169 1.42 -9.62 17.44
CA ALA A 169 0.65 -9.16 16.29
C ALA A 169 -0.68 -9.88 16.09
N ASP A 170 -0.82 -11.14 16.51
CA ASP A 170 -2.11 -11.88 16.45
C ASP A 170 -3.22 -11.22 17.29
N LEU A 171 -2.88 -10.39 18.28
CA LEU A 171 -3.82 -9.65 19.12
C LEU A 171 -3.79 -8.14 18.87
N THR A 172 -2.65 -7.61 18.44
CA THR A 172 -2.44 -6.16 18.29
C THR A 172 -2.73 -5.68 16.85
N CYS A 173 -2.74 -6.59 15.87
CA CYS A 173 -3.12 -6.28 14.49
C CYS A 173 -4.41 -7.01 14.12
N ILE A 174 -5.31 -6.31 13.44
CA ILE A 174 -6.49 -6.95 12.87
C ILE A 174 -6.50 -6.83 11.34
N ARG A 175 -6.74 -7.94 10.65
CA ARG A 175 -6.80 -7.98 9.19
C ARG A 175 -7.95 -7.09 8.68
N ALA A 176 -7.60 -6.19 7.77
CA ALA A 176 -8.50 -5.25 7.15
C ALA A 176 -8.78 -5.62 5.69
N PRO A 177 -10.02 -5.47 5.20
CA PRO A 177 -10.34 -5.71 3.79
C PRO A 177 -9.65 -4.70 2.87
N ARG A 178 -9.12 -5.17 1.74
CA ARG A 178 -8.44 -4.31 0.74
C ARG A 178 -9.42 -3.42 -0.04
N GLY A 179 -10.65 -3.90 -0.30
CA GLY A 179 -11.67 -3.16 -1.06
C GLY A 179 -12.42 -2.09 -0.28
N VAL A 180 -12.12 -1.88 1.01
CA VAL A 180 -12.74 -0.82 1.83
C VAL A 180 -11.74 0.32 1.99
N ASP A 181 -12.20 1.56 1.79
CA ASP A 181 -11.39 2.76 1.96
C ASP A 181 -10.75 2.80 3.37
N ALA A 182 -9.47 3.16 3.43
CA ALA A 182 -8.74 3.37 4.69
C ALA A 182 -9.46 4.33 5.64
N ARG A 183 -10.09 5.39 5.11
CA ARG A 183 -10.81 6.40 5.91
C ARG A 183 -11.97 5.81 6.68
N LYS A 184 -12.62 4.77 6.17
CA LYS A 184 -13.71 4.09 6.89
C LYS A 184 -13.19 3.16 7.99
N LEU A 185 -11.94 2.75 7.87
CA LEU A 185 -11.32 1.73 8.71
C LEU A 185 -10.45 2.33 9.81
N LEU A 186 -9.80 3.46 9.56
CA LEU A 186 -8.76 4.01 10.43
C LEU A 186 -9.31 4.41 11.81
N GLY A 187 -10.56 4.88 11.84
CA GLY A 187 -11.26 5.19 13.09
C GLY A 187 -11.47 3.99 14.02
N LEU A 188 -11.43 2.76 13.49
CA LEU A 188 -11.53 1.52 14.28
C LEU A 188 -10.25 1.18 15.05
N SER A 189 -9.11 1.84 14.75
CA SER A 189 -7.87 1.63 15.50
C SER A 189 -8.04 2.02 16.97
N ASN A 190 -8.71 3.15 17.22
CA ASN A 190 -8.83 3.73 18.55
C ASN A 190 -10.16 4.48 18.77
N VAL A 191 -10.48 5.50 17.96
CA VAL A 191 -11.58 6.44 18.25
C VAL A 191 -12.94 5.74 18.40
N ILE A 192 -13.34 4.93 17.41
CA ILE A 192 -14.64 4.23 17.42
C ILE A 192 -14.67 3.16 18.51
N THR A 193 -13.57 2.45 18.72
CA THR A 193 -13.49 1.44 19.79
C THR A 193 -13.57 2.08 21.17
N THR A 194 -12.98 3.26 21.36
CA THR A 194 -13.03 4.02 22.61
C THR A 194 -14.43 4.57 22.85
N ALA A 195 -15.07 5.07 21.81
CA ALA A 195 -16.44 5.53 21.89
C ALA A 195 -17.40 4.39 22.30
N TRP A 196 -17.27 3.22 21.68
CA TRP A 196 -18.06 2.05 22.06
C TRP A 196 -17.77 1.60 23.50
N HIS A 197 -16.50 1.62 23.92
CA HIS A 197 -16.11 1.33 25.30
C HIS A 197 -16.76 2.30 26.30
N ALA A 198 -16.84 3.60 25.97
CA ALA A 198 -17.51 4.59 26.81
C ALA A 198 -18.98 4.25 27.03
N LEU A 199 -19.68 3.79 25.98
CA LEU A 199 -21.08 3.37 26.09
C LEU A 199 -21.25 2.12 26.96
N GLU A 200 -20.30 1.19 26.91
CA GLU A 200 -20.26 0.02 27.80
C GLU A 200 -20.02 0.43 29.26
N LEU A 201 -19.07 1.34 29.52
CA LEU A 201 -18.79 1.89 30.84
C LEU A 201 -19.93 2.77 31.38
N ALA A 202 -20.73 3.38 30.53
CA ALA A 202 -21.94 4.06 30.96
C ALA A 202 -23.13 3.11 31.08
N GLU A 203 -23.10 1.92 30.46
CA GLU A 203 -24.29 1.06 30.27
C GLU A 203 -25.43 1.81 29.55
N VAL A 204 -25.11 2.48 28.45
CA VAL A 204 -26.14 3.14 27.62
C VAL A 204 -27.14 2.10 27.09
N GLN A 205 -28.42 2.41 27.18
CA GLN A 205 -29.53 1.56 26.76
C GLN A 205 -30.52 2.32 25.89
N GLU A 206 -31.41 1.56 25.26
CA GLU A 206 -32.52 2.12 24.50
C GLU A 206 -33.40 3.00 25.40
N GLY A 207 -33.70 4.21 24.95
CA GLY A 207 -34.52 5.19 25.68
C GLY A 207 -33.76 6.14 26.60
N ASP A 208 -32.47 5.90 26.85
CA ASP A 208 -31.65 6.76 27.74
C ASP A 208 -31.51 8.19 27.18
N VAL A 209 -31.46 9.17 28.10
CA VAL A 209 -30.97 10.52 27.85
C VAL A 209 -29.50 10.60 28.25
N VAL A 210 -28.64 10.86 27.26
CA VAL A 210 -27.19 10.83 27.42
C VAL A 210 -26.60 12.24 27.36
N GLY A 211 -25.63 12.55 28.22
CA GLY A 211 -24.81 13.75 28.09
C GLY A 211 -23.35 13.41 27.82
N VAL A 212 -22.73 14.08 26.86
CA VAL A 212 -21.33 13.83 26.47
C VAL A 212 -20.53 15.12 26.55
N TRP A 213 -19.58 15.17 27.49
CA TRP A 213 -18.66 16.29 27.65
C TRP A 213 -17.45 16.09 26.74
N GLY A 214 -17.27 17.02 25.80
CA GLY A 214 -16.30 16.98 24.72
C GLY A 214 -16.94 16.62 23.39
N CYS A 215 -16.73 17.46 22.39
CA CYS A 215 -17.10 17.22 20.98
C CYS A 215 -15.86 17.08 20.09
N GLY A 216 -14.74 16.58 20.64
CA GLY A 216 -13.63 16.07 19.83
C GLY A 216 -14.00 14.76 19.13
N PRO A 217 -13.07 14.13 18.37
CA PRO A 217 -13.36 12.92 17.61
C PRO A 217 -13.99 11.77 18.43
N ILE A 218 -13.46 11.51 19.64
CA ILE A 218 -14.03 10.50 20.55
C ILE A 218 -15.44 10.89 21.00
N GLY A 219 -15.63 12.14 21.44
CA GLY A 219 -16.93 12.61 21.92
C GLY A 219 -18.01 12.58 20.85
N LEU A 220 -17.72 13.05 19.65
CA LEU A 220 -18.64 12.98 18.50
C LEU A 220 -18.97 11.53 18.12
N ALA A 221 -17.98 10.63 18.17
CA ALA A 221 -18.22 9.20 17.96
C ALA A 221 -19.10 8.59 19.06
N VAL A 222 -18.91 8.96 20.33
CA VAL A 222 -19.77 8.54 21.45
C VAL A 222 -21.21 9.00 21.21
N GLN A 223 -21.41 10.25 20.81
CA GLN A 223 -22.72 10.83 20.57
C GLN A 223 -23.48 10.08 19.47
N GLN A 224 -22.84 9.86 18.32
CA GLN A 224 -23.44 9.11 17.21
C GLN A 224 -23.75 7.66 17.60
N LEU A 225 -22.81 6.97 18.26
CA LEU A 225 -22.99 5.58 18.65
C LEU A 225 -24.02 5.43 19.77
N ALA A 226 -24.20 6.42 20.65
CA ALA A 226 -25.27 6.45 21.64
C ALA A 226 -26.65 6.47 20.95
N MET A 227 -26.83 7.33 19.94
CA MET A 227 -28.05 7.35 19.12
C MET A 227 -28.25 6.01 18.39
N MET A 228 -27.19 5.44 17.80
CA MET A 228 -27.24 4.12 17.15
C MET A 228 -27.64 2.99 18.11
N ARG A 229 -27.24 3.10 19.39
CA ARG A 229 -27.60 2.15 20.47
C ARG A 229 -29.01 2.35 21.01
N GLY A 230 -29.74 3.37 20.53
CA GLY A 230 -31.13 3.63 20.86
C GLY A 230 -31.35 4.71 21.92
N ALA A 231 -30.34 5.52 22.24
CA ALA A 231 -30.55 6.68 23.12
C ALA A 231 -31.67 7.57 22.55
N LYS A 232 -32.56 8.04 23.42
CA LYS A 232 -33.69 8.90 23.01
C LYS A 232 -33.22 10.32 22.70
N LYS A 233 -32.21 10.80 23.42
CA LYS A 233 -31.66 12.15 23.29
C LYS A 233 -30.22 12.18 23.76
N VAL A 234 -29.39 12.93 23.05
CA VAL A 234 -28.00 13.15 23.41
C VAL A 234 -27.73 14.65 23.48
N TYR A 235 -27.19 15.10 24.61
CA TYR A 235 -26.65 16.45 24.78
C TYR A 235 -25.15 16.42 24.49
N ALA A 236 -24.71 17.34 23.63
CA ALA A 236 -23.32 17.47 23.22
C ALA A 236 -22.73 18.75 23.83
N MET A 237 -21.77 18.61 24.74
CA MET A 237 -21.19 19.73 25.48
C MET A 237 -19.77 20.02 24.97
N ASP A 238 -19.52 21.26 24.55
CA ASP A 238 -18.19 21.77 24.20
C ASP A 238 -18.20 23.30 24.31
N ARG A 239 -17.03 23.93 24.27
CA ARG A 239 -16.87 25.38 24.13
C ARG A 239 -16.61 25.79 22.68
N ASP A 240 -16.23 24.84 21.83
CA ASP A 240 -15.90 25.08 20.44
C ASP A 240 -17.18 25.06 19.58
N SER A 241 -17.59 26.25 19.13
CA SER A 241 -18.77 26.43 18.30
C SER A 241 -18.74 25.67 16.96
N GLN A 242 -17.57 25.33 16.42
CA GLN A 242 -17.48 24.52 15.19
C GLN A 242 -17.82 23.06 15.48
N ARG A 243 -17.29 22.53 16.58
CA ARG A 243 -17.58 21.15 17.01
C ARG A 243 -19.03 20.97 17.45
N LEU A 244 -19.61 21.97 18.11
CA LEU A 244 -21.03 21.97 18.47
C LEU A 244 -21.96 21.96 17.25
N ARG A 245 -21.62 22.72 16.19
CA ARG A 245 -22.37 22.69 14.93
C ARG A 245 -22.34 21.30 14.29
N LEU A 246 -21.17 20.66 14.29
CA LEU A 246 -21.05 19.29 13.77
C LEU A 246 -21.89 18.29 14.59
N ALA A 247 -21.92 18.43 15.91
CA ALA A 247 -22.80 17.61 16.76
C ALA A 247 -24.29 17.85 16.46
N GLU A 248 -24.70 19.11 16.23
CA GLU A 248 -26.05 19.47 15.82
C GLU A 248 -26.42 18.88 14.45
N ASP A 249 -25.50 18.90 13.48
CA ASP A 249 -25.67 18.27 12.16
C ASP A 249 -25.85 16.74 12.28
N PHE A 250 -25.24 16.11 13.30
CA PHE A 250 -25.48 14.71 13.64
C PHE A 250 -26.78 14.46 14.42
N GLY A 251 -27.56 15.50 14.73
CA GLY A 251 -28.84 15.42 15.42
C GLY A 251 -28.76 15.48 16.95
N MET A 252 -27.62 15.90 17.50
CA MET A 252 -27.45 16.07 18.95
C MET A 252 -27.99 17.43 19.40
N THR A 253 -28.26 17.59 20.70
CA THR A 253 -28.61 18.89 21.30
C THR A 253 -27.33 19.60 21.77
N PRO A 254 -26.82 20.62 21.07
CA PRO A 254 -25.60 21.30 21.46
C PRO A 254 -25.80 22.13 22.74
N VAL A 255 -24.79 22.14 23.61
CA VAL A 255 -24.70 22.98 24.80
C VAL A 255 -23.34 23.65 24.82
N ASP A 256 -23.32 24.96 24.57
CA ASP A 256 -22.12 25.77 24.68
C ASP A 256 -21.80 26.05 26.15
N VAL A 257 -20.83 25.31 26.69
CA VAL A 257 -20.45 25.41 28.10
C VAL A 257 -19.82 26.77 28.43
N SER A 258 -19.32 27.51 27.45
CA SER A 258 -18.72 28.83 27.68
C SER A 258 -19.75 29.89 28.07
N LEU A 259 -21.03 29.64 27.79
CA LEU A 259 -22.14 30.54 28.10
C LEU A 259 -22.72 30.33 29.50
N HIS A 260 -22.25 29.31 30.24
CA HIS A 260 -22.81 28.90 31.52
C HIS A 260 -21.72 28.66 32.57
N GLN A 261 -21.74 29.42 33.67
CA GLN A 261 -20.82 29.19 34.79
C GLN A 261 -21.12 27.89 35.54
N GLU A 262 -22.39 27.50 35.61
CA GLU A 262 -22.87 26.28 36.28
C GLU A 262 -23.56 25.38 35.24
N VAL A 263 -22.77 24.65 34.45
CA VAL A 263 -23.27 23.83 33.34
C VAL A 263 -24.24 22.76 33.84
N GLY A 264 -23.96 22.16 35.01
CA GLY A 264 -24.85 21.19 35.63
C GLY A 264 -26.24 21.74 35.97
N GLU A 265 -26.34 23.00 36.42
CA GLU A 265 -27.63 23.65 36.70
C GLU A 265 -28.38 24.00 35.43
N TYR A 266 -27.66 24.50 34.43
CA TYR A 266 -28.25 24.79 33.13
C TYR A 266 -28.85 23.53 32.49
N LEU A 267 -28.14 22.40 32.52
CA LEU A 267 -28.66 21.13 32.01
C LEU A 267 -29.95 20.71 32.72
N LEU A 268 -30.00 20.81 34.05
CA LEU A 268 -31.22 20.51 34.81
C LEU A 268 -32.37 21.47 34.48
N SER A 269 -32.08 22.72 34.08
CA SER A 269 -33.12 23.66 33.64
C SER A 269 -33.78 23.30 32.31
N ILE A 270 -33.05 22.59 31.42
CA ILE A 270 -33.54 22.15 30.10
C ILE A 270 -33.82 20.64 30.02
N GLN A 271 -33.51 19.90 31.09
CA GLN A 271 -33.69 18.46 31.27
C GLN A 271 -33.90 18.17 32.76
N GLU A 272 -35.10 18.50 33.27
CA GLU A 272 -35.44 18.48 34.71
C GLU A 272 -35.16 17.15 35.41
N GLU A 273 -35.41 16.03 34.73
CA GLU A 273 -35.17 14.67 35.26
C GLU A 273 -33.69 14.29 35.35
N GLY A 274 -32.80 15.09 34.77
CA GLY A 274 -31.37 14.82 34.64
C GLY A 274 -31.03 13.84 33.51
N LEU A 275 -29.75 13.51 33.41
CA LEU A 275 -29.21 12.57 32.42
C LEU A 275 -29.24 11.15 32.98
N ASP A 276 -29.73 10.17 32.22
CA ASP A 276 -29.65 8.76 32.60
C ASP A 276 -28.19 8.29 32.61
N ARG A 277 -27.43 8.75 31.61
CA ARG A 277 -26.03 8.40 31.37
C ARG A 277 -25.21 9.65 31.09
N ALA A 278 -24.03 9.74 31.67
CA ALA A 278 -23.10 10.83 31.38
C ALA A 278 -21.71 10.28 31.02
N ILE A 279 -21.06 10.93 30.06
CA ILE A 279 -19.77 10.49 29.54
C ILE A 279 -18.83 11.68 29.52
N GLU A 280 -17.72 11.53 30.24
CA GLU A 280 -16.59 12.45 30.21
C GLU A 280 -15.63 11.99 29.10
N ALA A 281 -15.52 12.80 28.04
CA ALA A 281 -14.66 12.56 26.88
C ALA A 281 -13.79 13.78 26.54
N SER A 282 -13.58 14.69 27.49
CA SER A 282 -12.79 15.91 27.32
C SER A 282 -11.45 15.86 28.06
N GLY A 283 -11.36 15.04 29.11
CA GLY A 283 -10.17 14.81 29.91
C GLY A 283 -9.81 15.97 30.84
N PHE A 284 -8.74 15.77 31.59
CA PHE A 284 -8.29 16.64 32.68
C PHE A 284 -7.94 18.10 32.30
N ARG A 285 -7.85 18.44 31.00
CA ARG A 285 -7.54 19.79 30.50
C ARG A 285 -8.74 20.72 30.54
N SER A 286 -9.95 20.18 30.61
CA SER A 286 -11.18 20.97 30.58
C SER A 286 -11.36 21.71 31.90
N VAL A 287 -11.10 23.01 31.87
CA VAL A 287 -11.29 23.93 32.99
C VAL A 287 -12.13 25.11 32.51
N GLN A 288 -13.33 25.22 33.06
CA GLN A 288 -14.28 26.32 32.90
C GLN A 288 -14.29 27.21 34.14
N LYS A 289 -14.30 26.62 35.34
CA LYS A 289 -14.36 27.37 36.60
C LYS A 289 -12.97 27.93 36.96
N PRO A 290 -12.84 29.24 37.23
CA PRO A 290 -11.56 29.86 37.58
C PRO A 290 -10.84 29.22 38.78
N LEU A 291 -11.60 28.63 39.71
CA LEU A 291 -11.04 27.96 40.89
C LEU A 291 -10.11 26.80 40.51
N HIS A 292 -10.54 25.91 39.61
CA HIS A 292 -9.72 24.78 39.14
C HIS A 292 -8.48 25.25 38.39
N ALA A 293 -8.56 26.35 37.63
CA ALA A 293 -7.40 26.93 36.96
C ALA A 293 -6.33 27.40 37.97
N VAL A 294 -6.77 28.03 39.07
CA VAL A 294 -5.88 28.44 40.17
C VAL A 294 -5.28 27.23 40.87
N MET A 295 -6.09 26.20 41.19
CA MET A 295 -5.61 24.97 41.84
C MET A 295 -4.54 24.27 41.02
N ARG A 296 -4.71 24.20 39.69
CA ARG A 296 -3.68 23.66 38.77
C ARG A 296 -2.42 24.50 38.75
N ALA A 297 -2.55 25.82 38.65
CA ALA A 297 -1.40 26.73 38.60
C ALA A 297 -0.49 26.65 39.83
N ILE A 298 -1.05 26.37 41.01
CA ILE A 298 -0.29 26.20 42.27
C ILE A 298 0.06 24.73 42.58
N GLY A 299 -0.33 23.79 41.71
CA GLY A 299 -0.05 22.36 41.87
C GLY A 299 -0.88 21.65 42.95
N LEU A 300 -1.96 22.27 43.44
CA LEU A 300 -2.91 21.65 44.38
C LEU A 300 -3.76 20.58 43.67
N GLU A 301 -3.98 20.76 42.38
CA GLU A 301 -4.66 19.83 41.50
C GLU A 301 -3.78 19.55 40.28
N ARG A 302 -3.68 18.29 39.86
CA ARG A 302 -2.99 17.92 38.60
C ARG A 302 -4.00 17.59 37.52
N ASP A 303 -5.03 16.85 37.91
CA ASP A 303 -6.16 16.48 37.07
C ASP A 303 -7.39 17.28 37.47
N SER A 304 -7.97 18.07 36.56
CA SER A 304 -9.13 18.90 36.91
C SER A 304 -10.41 18.09 37.17
N GLY A 305 -11.05 18.33 38.31
CA GLY A 305 -12.35 17.76 38.67
C GLY A 305 -13.56 18.54 38.14
N ASP A 306 -13.34 19.66 37.44
CA ASP A 306 -14.38 20.63 37.06
C ASP A 306 -15.53 20.01 36.27
N THR A 307 -15.22 19.33 35.16
CA THR A 307 -16.23 18.67 34.33
C THR A 307 -16.96 17.57 35.08
N LEU A 308 -16.28 16.87 35.98
CA LEU A 308 -16.85 15.77 36.74
C LEU A 308 -17.82 16.26 37.81
N GLU A 309 -17.60 17.45 38.37
CA GLU A 309 -18.54 18.11 39.26
C GLU A 309 -19.88 18.38 38.56
N ASP A 310 -19.83 18.97 37.37
CA ASP A 310 -21.02 19.24 36.56
C ASP A 310 -21.73 17.96 36.11
N ILE A 311 -20.95 16.94 35.70
CA ILE A 311 -21.47 15.63 35.32
C ILE A 311 -22.21 14.97 36.50
N ILE A 312 -21.59 14.94 37.68
CA ILE A 312 -22.20 14.35 38.88
C ILE A 312 -23.44 15.12 39.28
N LYS A 313 -23.47 16.45 39.12
CA LYS A 313 -24.64 17.29 39.39
C LYS A 313 -25.79 17.02 38.41
N ALA A 314 -25.52 16.97 37.10
CA ALA A 314 -26.52 16.80 36.03
C ALA A 314 -27.06 15.37 35.88
N THR A 315 -26.30 14.34 36.30
CA THR A 315 -26.73 12.93 36.18
C THR A 315 -27.88 12.63 37.15
N ARG A 316 -28.92 11.92 36.72
CA ARG A 316 -30.06 11.56 37.57
C ARG A 316 -29.65 10.60 38.71
N LYS A 317 -30.50 10.47 39.72
CA LYS A 317 -30.31 9.45 40.78
C LYS A 317 -30.27 8.04 40.18
N GLY A 318 -29.32 7.21 40.60
CA GLY A 318 -29.09 5.87 40.06
C GLY A 318 -28.47 5.84 38.65
N GLY A 319 -28.08 6.99 38.11
CA GLY A 319 -27.45 7.08 36.80
C GLY A 319 -25.99 6.62 36.80
N ASN A 320 -25.46 6.39 35.60
CA ASN A 320 -24.08 5.92 35.41
C ASN A 320 -23.24 6.97 34.69
N VAL A 321 -21.99 7.08 35.12
CA VAL A 321 -20.99 7.99 34.57
C VAL A 321 -19.80 7.19 34.03
N ALA A 322 -19.42 7.44 32.79
CA ALA A 322 -18.20 6.89 32.19
C ALA A 322 -17.10 7.96 32.09
N LEU A 323 -15.87 7.62 32.48
CA LEU A 323 -14.68 8.44 32.27
C LEU A 323 -13.81 7.79 31.22
N VAL A 324 -13.74 8.41 30.05
CA VAL A 324 -12.89 7.97 28.93
C VAL A 324 -11.93 9.05 28.44
N GLY A 325 -12.12 10.31 28.84
CA GLY A 325 -11.05 11.31 28.76
C GLY A 325 -9.85 10.91 29.63
N ASP A 326 -8.67 11.38 29.25
CA ASP A 326 -7.46 11.04 29.98
C ASP A 326 -7.40 11.75 31.35
N PHE A 327 -7.04 10.98 32.39
CA PHE A 327 -6.75 11.41 33.76
C PHE A 327 -5.59 10.56 34.26
N PHE A 328 -4.55 11.18 34.83
CA PHE A 328 -3.28 10.52 35.14
C PHE A 328 -2.87 10.58 36.62
N PHE A 329 -3.40 11.54 37.36
CA PHE A 329 -2.92 11.92 38.68
C PHE A 329 -4.10 12.08 39.66
N THR A 330 -4.15 13.21 40.36
CA THR A 330 -5.08 13.46 41.45
C THR A 330 -5.84 14.75 41.22
N THR A 331 -7.13 14.71 41.56
CA THR A 331 -8.04 15.88 41.60
C THR A 331 -8.30 16.32 43.04
N HIS A 332 -8.57 17.61 43.23
CA HIS A 332 -8.95 18.17 44.53
C HIS A 332 -10.47 18.36 44.59
N ASP A 333 -11.05 18.28 45.80
CA ASP A 333 -12.47 18.55 46.06
C ASP A 333 -13.48 17.70 45.25
N PHE A 334 -13.15 16.43 45.01
CA PHE A 334 -14.04 15.49 44.33
C PHE A 334 -15.41 15.37 45.06
N PRO A 335 -16.55 15.51 44.37
CA PRO A 335 -17.89 15.58 44.98
C PRO A 335 -18.42 14.19 45.41
N ILE A 336 -17.71 13.55 46.34
CA ILE A 336 -18.02 12.21 46.86
C ILE A 336 -19.39 12.15 47.53
N GLY A 337 -19.81 13.25 48.18
CA GLY A 337 -21.11 13.36 48.84
C GLY A 337 -22.27 13.21 47.85
N PRO A 338 -22.41 14.11 46.86
CA PRO A 338 -23.40 13.99 45.80
C PRO A 338 -23.36 12.65 45.05
N MET A 339 -22.16 12.14 44.74
CA MET A 339 -22.01 10.83 44.08
C MET A 339 -22.67 9.71 44.90
N MET A 340 -22.35 9.61 46.19
CA MET A 340 -22.90 8.58 47.07
C MET A 340 -24.40 8.77 47.34
N GLN A 341 -24.83 10.00 47.65
CA GLN A 341 -26.22 10.29 48.01
C GLN A 341 -27.19 10.09 46.83
N LYS A 342 -26.72 10.26 45.59
CA LYS A 342 -27.50 10.01 44.38
C LYS A 342 -27.39 8.56 43.89
N ALA A 343 -26.65 7.71 44.60
CA ALA A 343 -26.37 6.32 44.21
C ALA A 343 -25.84 6.21 42.78
N LEU A 344 -24.91 7.10 42.41
CA LEU A 344 -24.29 7.08 41.08
C LEU A 344 -23.24 5.98 40.98
N THR A 345 -23.13 5.37 39.81
CA THR A 345 -22.00 4.52 39.45
C THR A 345 -21.04 5.31 38.58
N VAL A 346 -19.76 5.35 38.96
CA VAL A 346 -18.71 5.99 38.16
C VAL A 346 -17.71 4.93 37.73
N ARG A 347 -17.49 4.77 36.43
CA ARG A 347 -16.52 3.82 35.86
C ARG A 347 -15.56 4.55 34.94
N GLY A 348 -14.26 4.39 35.17
CA GLY A 348 -13.21 4.86 34.27
C GLY A 348 -12.47 3.67 33.66
N GLY A 349 -11.93 3.86 32.45
CA GLY A 349 -11.17 2.79 31.82
C GLY A 349 -10.57 3.19 30.49
N GLN A 350 -9.35 2.71 30.26
CA GLN A 350 -8.72 2.75 28.94
C GLN A 350 -9.34 1.66 28.06
N VAL A 351 -9.56 1.99 26.78
CA VAL A 351 -10.23 1.13 25.80
C VAL A 351 -9.59 -0.26 25.68
N CYS A 352 -10.41 -1.29 25.50
CA CYS A 352 -9.97 -2.65 25.12
C CYS A 352 -10.33 -2.92 23.65
N PRO A 353 -9.58 -2.38 22.67
CA PRO A 353 -10.00 -2.37 21.26
C PRO A 353 -10.18 -3.77 20.69
N GLN A 354 -9.35 -4.73 21.11
CA GLN A 354 -9.43 -6.14 20.71
C GLN A 354 -10.79 -6.77 20.97
N LYS A 355 -11.48 -6.35 22.05
CA LYS A 355 -12.78 -6.89 22.45
C LYS A 355 -13.90 -6.49 21.48
N TYR A 356 -13.84 -5.26 20.95
CA TYR A 356 -14.94 -4.66 20.19
C TYR A 356 -14.75 -4.76 18.68
N TYR A 357 -13.50 -4.92 18.24
CA TYR A 357 -13.16 -4.84 16.83
C TYR A 357 -14.00 -5.76 15.92
N PRO A 358 -14.21 -7.08 16.22
CA PRO A 358 -14.94 -7.94 15.30
C PRO A 358 -16.34 -7.42 14.97
N PHE A 359 -17.05 -6.92 15.99
CA PHE A 359 -18.38 -6.34 15.83
C PHE A 359 -18.35 -5.00 15.08
N LEU A 360 -17.44 -4.09 15.44
CA LEU A 360 -17.39 -2.76 14.86
C LEU A 360 -16.89 -2.78 13.40
N LEU A 361 -15.94 -3.66 13.07
CA LEU A 361 -15.52 -3.86 11.68
C LEU A 361 -16.68 -4.34 10.81
N ASP A 362 -17.47 -5.30 11.30
CA ASP A 362 -18.62 -5.81 10.58
C ASP A 362 -19.65 -4.72 10.28
N LEU A 363 -19.90 -3.79 11.22
CA LEU A 363 -20.77 -2.64 10.97
C LEU A 363 -20.24 -1.73 9.86
N VAL A 364 -18.93 -1.48 9.83
CA VAL A 364 -18.30 -0.66 8.78
C VAL A 364 -18.37 -1.35 7.42
N VAL A 365 -18.01 -2.63 7.36
CA VAL A 365 -18.02 -3.41 6.11
C VAL A 365 -19.45 -3.54 5.55
N GLN A 366 -20.46 -3.61 6.41
CA GLN A 366 -21.87 -3.65 6.01
C GLN A 366 -22.45 -2.26 5.68
N GLY A 367 -21.67 -1.18 5.83
CA GLY A 367 -22.12 0.19 5.58
C GLY A 367 -23.10 0.73 6.63
N LYS A 368 -23.19 0.11 7.82
CA LYS A 368 -24.05 0.55 8.93
C LYS A 368 -23.40 1.62 9.80
N LEU A 369 -22.07 1.69 9.78
CA LEU A 369 -21.28 2.71 10.46
C LEU A 369 -20.28 3.27 9.46
N ASP A 370 -20.20 4.59 9.33
CA ASP A 370 -19.20 5.24 8.48
C ASP A 370 -18.34 6.19 9.33
N PRO A 371 -17.14 5.76 9.77
CA PRO A 371 -16.21 6.60 10.52
C PRO A 371 -15.52 7.69 9.68
N SER A 372 -15.77 7.76 8.37
CA SER A 372 -15.00 8.63 7.47
C SER A 372 -15.18 10.13 7.74
N TRP A 373 -16.27 10.53 8.44
CA TRP A 373 -16.52 11.92 8.83
C TRP A 373 -15.43 12.51 9.72
N MET A 374 -14.66 11.67 10.41
CA MET A 374 -13.54 12.14 11.22
C MET A 374 -12.39 12.67 10.35
N PHE A 375 -12.29 12.24 9.09
CA PHE A 375 -11.14 12.52 8.23
C PHE A 375 -11.44 13.68 7.30
N THR A 376 -11.22 14.90 7.80
CA THR A 376 -11.56 16.12 7.07
C THR A 376 -10.48 16.58 6.08
N TYR A 377 -9.23 16.14 6.27
CA TYR A 377 -8.08 16.52 5.45
C TYR A 377 -7.04 15.38 5.41
N GLU A 378 -6.20 15.35 4.37
CA GLU A 378 -5.07 14.41 4.26
C GLU A 378 -3.79 15.14 3.87
N ASP A 379 -2.66 14.73 4.45
CA ASP A 379 -1.33 15.32 4.19
C ASP A 379 -0.21 14.25 4.19
N GLU A 380 1.01 14.62 3.79
CA GLU A 380 2.21 13.77 3.80
C GLU A 380 2.89 13.76 5.17
N LEU A 381 3.40 12.61 5.62
CA LEU A 381 4.08 12.45 6.92
C LEU A 381 5.15 13.51 7.17
N GLU A 382 5.84 13.98 6.13
CA GLU A 382 6.82 15.07 6.14
C GLU A 382 6.29 16.37 6.77
N ASN A 383 5.00 16.66 6.60
CA ASN A 383 4.35 17.87 7.09
C ASN A 383 3.80 17.71 8.52
N ILE A 384 3.90 16.52 9.12
CA ILE A 384 3.23 16.20 10.39
C ILE A 384 3.56 17.19 11.52
N ALA A 385 4.78 17.74 11.55
CA ALA A 385 5.18 18.71 12.58
C ALA A 385 4.33 20.00 12.55
N GLU A 386 4.02 20.51 11.36
CA GLU A 386 3.12 21.66 11.19
C GLU A 386 1.68 21.27 11.53
N GLU A 387 1.30 20.05 11.20
CA GLU A 387 -0.05 19.54 11.44
C GLU A 387 -0.35 19.34 12.93
N TYR A 388 0.62 18.91 13.73
CA TYR A 388 0.51 18.90 15.20
C TYR A 388 0.16 20.30 15.74
N HIS A 389 0.79 21.34 15.20
CA HIS A 389 0.56 22.72 15.61
C HIS A 389 -0.84 23.22 15.21
N LYS A 390 -1.27 22.96 13.97
CA LYS A 390 -2.63 23.29 13.50
C LYS A 390 -3.70 22.56 14.31
N PHE A 391 -3.47 21.28 14.58
CA PHE A 391 -4.41 20.44 15.34
C PHE A 391 -4.52 20.90 16.80
N ALA A 392 -3.40 21.18 17.45
CA ALA A 392 -3.38 21.71 18.82
C ALA A 392 -4.15 23.04 18.96
N ARG A 393 -4.13 23.87 17.92
CA ARG A 393 -4.83 25.17 17.88
C ARG A 393 -6.27 25.11 17.36
N HIS A 394 -6.77 23.92 17.02
CA HIS A 394 -8.07 23.74 16.37
C HIS A 394 -8.20 24.52 15.04
N GLU A 395 -7.10 24.77 14.34
CA GLU A 395 -7.12 25.39 13.01
C GLU A 395 -7.64 24.41 11.93
N VAL A 396 -7.57 23.11 12.22
CA VAL A 396 -8.18 22.03 11.44
C VAL A 396 -9.31 21.35 12.23
N PRO A 397 -10.43 20.97 11.58
CA PRO A 397 -11.65 20.55 12.27
C PRO A 397 -11.60 19.17 12.96
N GLY A 398 -10.49 18.41 12.83
CA GLY A 398 -10.24 17.15 13.54
C GLY A 398 -9.92 15.97 12.61
N GLY A 399 -9.36 14.90 13.18
CA GLY A 399 -9.01 13.61 12.53
C GLY A 399 -8.18 13.71 11.24
N LEU A 400 -7.00 14.33 11.31
CA LEU A 400 -6.10 14.40 10.17
C LEU A 400 -5.53 13.03 9.80
N LYS A 401 -5.57 12.69 8.50
CA LYS A 401 -4.95 11.48 7.96
C LYS A 401 -3.62 11.82 7.28
N MET A 402 -2.55 11.28 7.82
CA MET A 402 -1.22 11.37 7.23
C MET A 402 -0.97 10.14 6.36
N HIS A 403 -0.57 10.37 5.12
CA HIS A 403 0.03 9.35 4.29
C HIS A 403 1.52 9.28 4.64
N PRO A 404 2.06 8.12 5.04
CA PRO A 404 3.49 7.91 4.96
C PRO A 404 3.91 8.02 3.48
N PRO A 405 5.19 8.33 3.21
CA PRO A 405 5.68 8.38 1.84
C PRO A 405 5.35 7.07 1.10
N PRO A 406 5.08 7.15 -0.21
CA PRO A 406 4.62 6.03 -1.00
C PRO A 406 5.54 4.84 -0.81
N ILE A 407 4.91 3.66 -0.73
CA ILE A 407 5.49 2.34 -0.48
C ILE A 407 6.99 2.34 -0.79
N ALA A 408 7.82 2.33 0.25
CA ALA A 408 9.26 2.12 0.16
C ALA A 408 9.54 0.69 -0.36
N LEU A 409 9.22 0.44 -1.63
CA LEU A 409 9.67 -0.72 -2.36
C LEU A 409 11.19 -0.63 -2.40
N ASP A 410 11.86 -1.71 -2.00
CA ASP A 410 13.28 -1.85 -2.26
C ASP A 410 13.49 -2.01 -3.77
N TRP A 411 13.61 -0.88 -4.47
CA TRP A 411 13.78 -0.81 -5.91
C TRP A 411 15.04 -1.55 -6.38
N ASN A 412 16.03 -1.71 -5.50
CA ASN A 412 17.27 -2.43 -5.80
C ASN A 412 17.07 -3.95 -5.79
N ASN A 413 16.03 -4.47 -5.13
CA ASN A 413 15.74 -5.91 -5.02
C ASN A 413 14.34 -6.30 -5.54
N ILE A 414 13.74 -5.44 -6.35
CA ILE A 414 12.34 -5.61 -6.75
C ILE A 414 12.12 -6.83 -7.66
N GLY A 415 13.11 -7.21 -8.48
CA GLY A 415 13.07 -8.41 -9.34
C GLY A 415 11.85 -8.48 -10.27
N PHE A 416 11.72 -9.56 -11.04
CA PHE A 416 10.57 -9.77 -11.93
C PHE A 416 9.50 -10.63 -11.26
N LYS A 417 8.79 -10.05 -10.29
CA LYS A 417 7.70 -10.70 -9.56
C LYS A 417 6.38 -9.97 -9.85
N VAL A 418 5.30 -10.73 -10.00
CA VAL A 418 3.95 -10.17 -10.13
C VAL A 418 3.58 -9.48 -8.83
N ARG A 419 3.12 -8.24 -8.94
CA ARG A 419 2.64 -7.40 -7.83
C ARG A 419 1.35 -6.73 -8.26
N ASP A 420 0.44 -6.58 -7.32
CA ASP A 420 -0.80 -5.83 -7.56
C ASP A 420 -0.46 -4.33 -7.66
N GLY A 421 -0.98 -3.68 -8.69
CA GLY A 421 -1.07 -2.22 -8.76
C GLY A 421 -2.44 -1.75 -8.28
N ASN A 422 -2.80 -0.50 -8.62
CA ASN A 422 -4.10 0.09 -8.29
C ASN A 422 -5.26 -0.54 -9.08
N GLY A 423 -4.98 -1.19 -10.22
CA GLY A 423 -5.98 -1.82 -11.07
C GLY A 423 -5.51 -1.90 -12.52
N HIS A 424 -6.45 -2.05 -13.45
CA HIS A 424 -6.16 -2.14 -14.87
C HIS A 424 -7.16 -1.35 -15.71
N VAL A 425 -6.82 -1.14 -16.99
CA VAL A 425 -7.71 -0.52 -17.97
C VAL A 425 -8.21 -1.58 -18.92
N GLU A 426 -9.51 -1.63 -19.20
CA GLU A 426 -10.07 -2.55 -20.20
C GLU A 426 -11.04 -1.88 -21.18
N CYS A 427 -11.18 -2.53 -22.34
CA CYS A 427 -12.15 -2.23 -23.39
C CYS A 427 -12.79 -3.53 -23.83
N HIS A 428 -14.03 -3.46 -24.29
CA HIS A 428 -14.77 -4.61 -24.81
C HIS A 428 -15.18 -4.41 -26.26
N PHE A 429 -15.36 -5.50 -26.97
CA PHE A 429 -15.93 -5.54 -28.31
C PHE A 429 -17.03 -6.61 -28.32
N SER A 430 -18.15 -6.34 -29.01
CA SER A 430 -19.19 -7.34 -29.29
C SER A 430 -19.68 -7.20 -30.73
N HIS A 431 -19.78 -8.33 -31.43
CA HIS A 431 -20.34 -8.40 -32.79
C HIS A 431 -21.85 -8.10 -32.81
N SER A 432 -22.61 -8.63 -31.86
CA SER A 432 -24.05 -8.39 -31.71
C SER A 432 -24.39 -6.99 -31.18
N GLY A 433 -23.42 -6.32 -30.55
CA GLY A 433 -23.52 -4.93 -30.10
C GLY A 433 -23.22 -3.92 -31.21
N SER A 434 -22.31 -2.98 -30.93
CA SER A 434 -21.96 -1.89 -31.85
C SER A 434 -21.01 -2.33 -32.98
N GLY A 435 -20.39 -3.51 -32.88
CA GLY A 435 -19.30 -3.93 -33.75
C GLY A 435 -18.06 -3.02 -33.65
N LYS A 436 -17.90 -2.31 -32.53
CA LYS A 436 -16.76 -1.42 -32.24
C LYS A 436 -16.25 -1.65 -30.82
N TRP A 437 -14.97 -1.34 -30.61
CA TRP A 437 -14.40 -1.29 -29.27
C TRP A 437 -15.06 -0.19 -28.45
N THR A 438 -15.37 -0.48 -27.18
CA THR A 438 -15.85 0.52 -26.22
C THR A 438 -14.75 1.52 -25.89
N THR A 439 -15.13 2.64 -25.30
CA THR A 439 -14.17 3.53 -24.65
C THR A 439 -13.45 2.79 -23.51
N PRO A 440 -12.21 3.17 -23.18
CA PRO A 440 -11.50 2.61 -22.04
C PRO A 440 -12.30 2.75 -20.75
N GLN A 441 -12.18 1.75 -19.87
CA GLN A 441 -12.74 1.73 -18.52
C GLN A 441 -11.67 1.32 -17.51
N TYR A 442 -11.68 1.95 -16.33
CA TYR A 442 -10.85 1.52 -15.21
C TYR A 442 -11.56 0.43 -14.41
N VAL A 443 -10.79 -0.59 -14.01
CA VAL A 443 -11.25 -1.68 -13.15
C VAL A 443 -10.31 -1.80 -11.96
N ASN A 444 -10.85 -1.52 -10.77
CA ASN A 444 -10.16 -1.68 -9.50
C ASN A 444 -10.15 -3.15 -9.04
N SER A 445 -9.48 -4.00 -9.83
CA SER A 445 -9.30 -5.41 -9.53
C SER A 445 -8.01 -5.93 -10.16
N PRO A 446 -7.25 -6.79 -9.47
CA PRO A 446 -6.11 -7.50 -10.07
C PRO A 446 -6.56 -8.71 -10.90
N THR A 447 -7.87 -8.95 -11.04
CA THR A 447 -8.44 -10.13 -11.69
C THR A 447 -9.35 -9.76 -12.86
N LEU A 448 -9.49 -10.68 -13.81
CA LEU A 448 -10.41 -10.57 -14.94
C LEU A 448 -11.58 -11.54 -14.76
N GLY A 449 -12.80 -11.03 -14.94
CA GLY A 449 -13.99 -11.87 -15.10
C GLY A 449 -14.04 -12.44 -16.52
N ILE A 450 -14.04 -13.76 -16.67
CA ILE A 450 -14.11 -14.42 -17.97
C ILE A 450 -15.06 -15.62 -17.92
N SER A 451 -15.81 -15.85 -19.00
CA SER A 451 -16.63 -17.06 -19.12
C SER A 451 -15.73 -18.30 -19.13
N GLY A 452 -16.07 -19.32 -18.35
CA GLY A 452 -15.37 -20.61 -18.39
C GLY A 452 -15.41 -21.29 -19.76
N MET A 453 -16.40 -20.93 -20.60
CA MET A 453 -16.56 -21.43 -21.97
C MET A 453 -15.89 -20.52 -23.02
N SER A 454 -15.02 -19.60 -22.59
CA SER A 454 -14.30 -18.70 -23.49
C SER A 454 -13.30 -19.47 -24.38
N PRO A 455 -13.18 -19.12 -25.67
CA PRO A 455 -12.17 -19.69 -26.55
C PRO A 455 -10.73 -19.30 -26.16
N ALA A 456 -10.54 -18.24 -25.37
CA ALA A 456 -9.23 -17.89 -24.81
C ALA A 456 -8.72 -18.97 -23.85
N LEU A 457 -9.62 -19.53 -23.03
CA LEU A 457 -9.31 -20.60 -22.07
C LEU A 457 -9.23 -21.97 -22.75
N ASN A 458 -10.07 -22.22 -23.75
CA ASN A 458 -10.27 -23.55 -24.32
C ASN A 458 -9.48 -23.80 -25.62
N TYR A 459 -9.27 -22.77 -26.45
CA TYR A 459 -8.67 -22.90 -27.79
C TYR A 459 -7.46 -21.97 -28.01
N GLY A 460 -7.00 -21.28 -26.96
CA GLY A 460 -5.83 -20.40 -27.03
C GLY A 460 -6.04 -19.14 -27.87
N GLN A 461 -7.29 -18.71 -28.07
CA GLN A 461 -7.62 -17.47 -28.79
C GLN A 461 -7.28 -16.22 -27.94
N GLN A 462 -5.98 -15.95 -27.81
CA GLN A 462 -5.45 -14.83 -27.04
C GLN A 462 -4.10 -14.34 -27.58
N VAL A 463 -3.90 -13.04 -27.43
CA VAL A 463 -2.72 -12.26 -27.83
C VAL A 463 -2.27 -11.45 -26.64
N TYR A 464 -0.97 -11.21 -26.54
CA TYR A 464 -0.44 -10.31 -25.51
C TYR A 464 0.71 -9.46 -26.02
N GLU A 465 0.99 -8.38 -25.31
CA GLU A 465 2.14 -7.51 -25.54
C GLU A 465 3.00 -7.32 -24.29
N GLY A 466 4.16 -6.70 -24.48
CA GLY A 466 5.07 -6.38 -23.39
C GLY A 466 5.86 -5.10 -23.67
N LEU A 467 5.65 -4.10 -22.81
CA LEU A 467 6.29 -2.79 -22.89
C LEU A 467 6.88 -2.39 -21.53
N LYS A 468 7.61 -1.28 -21.53
CA LYS A 468 8.13 -0.67 -20.31
C LYS A 468 7.85 0.83 -20.28
N ALA A 469 7.59 1.33 -19.07
CA ALA A 469 7.60 2.74 -18.75
C ALA A 469 8.78 3.09 -17.85
N PHE A 470 9.34 4.28 -18.06
CA PHE A 470 10.53 4.78 -17.37
C PHE A 470 10.30 6.19 -16.86
N ARG A 471 10.87 6.50 -15.69
CA ARG A 471 10.95 7.85 -15.14
C ARG A 471 12.25 8.52 -15.56
N HIS A 472 12.13 9.71 -16.14
CA HIS A 472 13.27 10.50 -16.61
C HIS A 472 13.88 11.34 -15.46
N PRO A 473 15.20 11.56 -15.45
CA PRO A 473 15.89 12.18 -14.31
C PRO A 473 15.69 13.69 -14.17
N HIS A 474 15.45 14.41 -15.27
CA HIS A 474 15.53 15.89 -15.27
C HIS A 474 14.20 16.60 -14.98
N ASN A 475 13.08 15.91 -15.16
CA ASN A 475 11.74 16.49 -15.06
C ASN A 475 10.70 15.52 -14.50
N ASN A 476 11.11 14.36 -13.97
CA ASN A 476 10.23 13.28 -13.49
C ASN A 476 9.19 12.78 -14.51
N LYS A 477 9.37 13.13 -15.80
CA LYS A 477 8.49 12.71 -16.89
C LYS A 477 8.49 11.20 -17.00
N ILE A 478 7.30 10.63 -17.17
CA ILE A 478 7.12 9.21 -17.40
C ILE A 478 6.88 9.01 -18.90
N THR A 479 7.65 8.09 -19.50
CA THR A 479 7.49 7.75 -20.92
C THR A 479 7.34 6.24 -21.11
N ILE A 480 6.65 5.85 -22.17
CA ILE A 480 6.49 4.47 -22.63
C ILE A 480 7.30 4.31 -23.92
N PHE A 481 8.15 3.30 -23.98
CA PHE A 481 9.00 3.08 -25.14
C PHE A 481 8.26 2.36 -26.29
N ARG A 482 8.10 3.06 -27.42
CA ARG A 482 7.55 2.58 -28.71
C ARG A 482 6.21 1.84 -28.67
N PRO A 483 5.18 2.35 -27.96
CA PRO A 483 3.87 1.69 -27.90
C PRO A 483 3.19 1.55 -29.27
N ASP A 484 3.53 2.39 -30.24
CA ASP A 484 3.07 2.32 -31.64
C ASP A 484 3.45 0.99 -32.32
N ARG A 485 4.68 0.51 -32.10
CA ARG A 485 5.16 -0.76 -32.67
C ARG A 485 4.49 -1.95 -32.00
N ASN A 486 4.26 -1.88 -30.69
CA ASN A 486 3.52 -2.90 -29.95
C ASN A 486 2.05 -2.96 -30.40
N ALA A 487 1.41 -1.81 -30.65
CA ALA A 487 0.05 -1.75 -31.17
C ALA A 487 -0.06 -2.48 -32.54
N LYS A 488 0.81 -2.14 -33.49
CA LYS A 488 0.85 -2.78 -34.82
C LYS A 488 1.09 -4.28 -34.74
N ARG A 489 1.97 -4.73 -33.83
CA ARG A 489 2.23 -6.15 -33.64
C ARG A 489 1.08 -6.88 -32.97
N MET A 490 0.38 -6.24 -32.03
CA MET A 490 -0.85 -6.80 -31.46
C MET A 490 -1.95 -6.93 -32.51
N GLN A 491 -2.11 -5.94 -33.41
CA GLN A 491 -3.05 -6.01 -34.53
C GLN A 491 -2.76 -7.20 -35.44
N PHE A 492 -1.50 -7.35 -35.89
CA PHE A 492 -1.08 -8.50 -36.69
C PHE A 492 -1.35 -9.82 -35.95
N SER A 493 -1.02 -9.89 -34.66
CA SER A 493 -1.24 -11.10 -33.86
C SER A 493 -2.72 -11.41 -33.68
N ALA A 494 -3.57 -10.38 -33.53
CA ALA A 494 -5.02 -10.52 -33.44
C ALA A 494 -5.62 -11.10 -34.72
N GLU A 495 -5.18 -10.62 -35.88
CA GLU A 495 -5.58 -11.15 -37.19
C GLU A 495 -5.24 -12.64 -37.32
N VAL A 496 -4.03 -13.04 -36.90
CA VAL A 496 -3.56 -14.44 -36.96
C VAL A 496 -4.46 -15.39 -36.15
N VAL A 497 -5.08 -14.93 -35.06
CA VAL A 497 -6.00 -15.73 -34.24
C VAL A 497 -7.47 -15.30 -34.32
N SER A 498 -7.84 -14.60 -35.40
CA SER A 498 -9.24 -14.22 -35.68
C SER A 498 -9.90 -13.41 -34.55
N ILE A 499 -9.16 -12.46 -33.98
CA ILE A 499 -9.67 -11.47 -33.03
C ILE A 499 -9.78 -10.11 -33.75
N PRO A 500 -10.87 -9.34 -33.56
CA PRO A 500 -10.96 -7.98 -34.05
C PRO A 500 -9.74 -7.13 -33.61
N PRO A 501 -9.04 -6.44 -34.52
CA PRO A 501 -7.87 -5.65 -34.15
C PRO A 501 -8.28 -4.46 -33.27
N VAL A 502 -7.45 -4.15 -32.26
CA VAL A 502 -7.59 -2.93 -31.46
C VAL A 502 -6.98 -1.77 -32.25
N PRO A 503 -7.70 -0.65 -32.48
CA PRO A 503 -7.15 0.54 -33.12
C PRO A 503 -5.88 1.04 -32.43
N GLU A 504 -4.89 1.50 -33.21
CA GLU A 504 -3.59 1.91 -32.68
C GLU A 504 -3.71 3.03 -31.64
N GLU A 505 -4.56 4.02 -31.90
CA GLU A 505 -4.84 5.13 -30.99
C GLU A 505 -5.44 4.63 -29.66
N LEU A 506 -6.42 3.72 -29.72
CA LEU A 506 -7.06 3.15 -28.54
C LEU A 506 -6.06 2.32 -27.70
N PHE A 507 -5.18 1.56 -28.36
CA PHE A 507 -4.12 0.81 -27.67
C PHE A 507 -3.19 1.76 -26.91
N ILE A 508 -2.70 2.82 -27.57
CA ILE A 508 -1.78 3.79 -26.97
C ILE A 508 -2.47 4.53 -25.82
N GLU A 509 -3.74 4.91 -25.98
CA GLU A 509 -4.56 5.51 -24.94
C GLU A 509 -4.68 4.61 -23.71
N CYS A 510 -5.05 3.34 -23.88
CA CYS A 510 -5.18 2.40 -22.76
C CYS A 510 -3.86 2.18 -22.02
N VAL A 511 -2.75 2.07 -22.74
CA VAL A 511 -1.41 1.91 -22.14
C VAL A 511 -1.02 3.16 -21.36
N ARG A 512 -1.30 4.36 -21.88
CA ARG A 512 -1.08 5.62 -21.14
C ARG A 512 -1.93 5.69 -19.88
N LEU A 513 -3.22 5.41 -19.97
CA LEU A 513 -4.14 5.43 -18.83
C LEU A 513 -3.71 4.42 -17.75
N ALA A 514 -3.35 3.19 -18.15
CA ALA A 514 -2.90 2.17 -17.22
C ALA A 514 -1.61 2.58 -16.47
N VAL A 515 -0.65 3.21 -17.15
CA VAL A 515 0.55 3.74 -16.49
C VAL A 515 0.24 4.96 -15.63
N GLY A 516 -0.58 5.88 -16.12
CA GLY A 516 -0.97 7.10 -15.39
C GLY A 516 -1.70 6.79 -14.08
N LEU A 517 -2.57 5.78 -14.08
CA LEU A 517 -3.27 5.28 -12.89
C LEU A 517 -2.37 4.57 -11.88
N ASN A 518 -1.16 4.18 -12.29
CA ASN A 518 -0.20 3.44 -11.47
C ASN A 518 1.14 4.19 -11.39
N ALA A 519 1.15 5.51 -11.61
CA ALA A 519 2.37 6.30 -11.81
C ALA A 519 3.33 6.20 -10.61
N GLU A 520 2.83 6.05 -9.39
CA GLU A 520 3.60 5.84 -8.17
C GLU A 520 4.43 4.56 -8.17
N TYR A 521 4.03 3.56 -8.97
CA TYR A 521 4.78 2.32 -9.16
C TYR A 521 5.80 2.42 -10.30
N VAL A 522 5.96 3.57 -10.96
CA VAL A 522 7.06 3.78 -11.91
C VAL A 522 8.33 4.10 -11.13
N PRO A 523 9.35 3.21 -11.17
CA PRO A 523 10.51 3.33 -10.30
C PRO A 523 11.25 4.67 -10.45
N PRO A 524 11.91 5.15 -9.39
CA PRO A 524 12.86 6.27 -9.48
C PRO A 524 13.94 5.97 -10.53
N HIS A 525 14.42 7.03 -11.19
CA HIS A 525 15.41 6.91 -12.26
C HIS A 525 16.68 6.16 -11.81
N GLU A 526 17.15 6.47 -10.60
CA GLU A 526 18.40 6.00 -10.02
C GLU A 526 18.40 4.48 -9.75
N SER A 527 17.21 3.87 -9.68
CA SER A 527 17.07 2.43 -9.42
C SER A 527 17.48 1.55 -10.60
N GLY A 528 17.46 2.08 -11.83
CA GLY A 528 17.62 1.29 -13.06
C GLY A 528 16.49 0.27 -13.31
N ALA A 529 15.45 0.23 -12.48
CA ALA A 529 14.26 -0.59 -12.66
C ALA A 529 13.27 0.07 -13.63
N ALA A 530 12.22 -0.65 -14.01
CA ALA A 530 11.17 -0.13 -14.90
C ALA A 530 9.80 -0.67 -14.53
N MET A 531 8.75 0.08 -14.84
CA MET A 531 7.40 -0.47 -14.82
C MET A 531 7.19 -1.33 -16.07
N TYR A 532 6.73 -2.56 -15.89
CA TYR A 532 6.35 -3.43 -17.00
C TYR A 532 4.86 -3.30 -17.28
N ILE A 533 4.51 -3.21 -18.56
CA ILE A 533 3.12 -3.06 -19.03
C ILE A 533 2.74 -4.30 -19.83
N ARG A 534 1.59 -4.89 -19.48
CA ARG A 534 1.07 -6.13 -20.06
C ARG A 534 -0.33 -5.91 -20.66
N PRO A 535 -0.40 -5.52 -21.94
CA PRO A 535 -1.64 -5.60 -22.70
C PRO A 535 -2.00 -7.06 -23.04
N LEU A 536 -3.26 -7.41 -22.88
CA LEU A 536 -3.88 -8.71 -23.17
C LEU A 536 -5.09 -8.49 -24.07
N LEU A 537 -5.28 -9.36 -25.06
CA LEU A 537 -6.42 -9.30 -25.99
C LEU A 537 -6.92 -10.72 -26.25
N PHE A 538 -8.20 -10.99 -25.98
CA PHE A 538 -8.72 -12.36 -26.00
C PHE A 538 -10.23 -12.43 -26.23
N GLY A 539 -10.72 -13.55 -26.77
CA GLY A 539 -12.16 -13.82 -26.85
C GLY A 539 -12.72 -14.11 -25.46
N SER A 540 -13.62 -13.26 -24.94
CA SER A 540 -14.02 -13.27 -23.52
C SER A 540 -15.41 -13.89 -23.27
N SER A 541 -16.28 -13.88 -24.27
CA SER A 541 -17.63 -14.45 -24.17
C SER A 541 -17.66 -15.98 -24.33
N ALA A 542 -18.77 -16.62 -23.96
CA ALA A 542 -18.96 -18.06 -24.08
C ALA A 542 -19.05 -18.50 -25.55
N GLN A 543 -18.17 -19.41 -25.98
CA GLN A 543 -18.20 -19.97 -27.33
C GLN A 543 -17.40 -21.29 -27.38
N LEU A 544 -18.11 -22.42 -27.52
CA LEU A 544 -17.47 -23.74 -27.69
C LEU A 544 -17.41 -24.21 -29.15
N GLY A 545 -18.33 -23.75 -30.00
CA GLY A 545 -18.23 -24.04 -31.43
C GLY A 545 -16.99 -23.39 -32.03
N LEU A 546 -16.37 -24.02 -33.03
CA LEU A 546 -15.18 -23.50 -33.71
C LEU A 546 -15.54 -22.36 -34.69
N SER A 547 -16.09 -21.28 -34.14
CA SER A 547 -16.45 -20.04 -34.80
C SER A 547 -16.09 -18.86 -33.90
N PRO A 548 -15.91 -17.65 -34.44
CA PRO A 548 -15.63 -16.46 -33.63
C PRO A 548 -16.64 -16.28 -32.49
N PRO A 549 -16.21 -15.97 -31.25
CA PRO A 549 -17.12 -15.59 -30.17
C PRO A 549 -17.80 -14.26 -30.46
N ASP A 550 -18.90 -13.96 -29.76
CA ASP A 550 -19.55 -12.65 -29.88
C ASP A 550 -18.69 -11.53 -29.28
N GLY A 551 -18.16 -11.77 -28.07
CA GLY A 551 -17.47 -10.80 -27.23
C GLY A 551 -15.97 -11.05 -27.04
N TYR A 552 -15.20 -9.96 -27.04
CA TYR A 552 -13.75 -9.90 -26.82
C TYR A 552 -13.40 -8.84 -25.77
N THR A 553 -12.27 -9.01 -25.09
CA THR A 553 -11.74 -8.05 -24.11
C THR A 553 -10.29 -7.69 -24.44
N PHE A 554 -9.98 -6.40 -24.38
CA PHE A 554 -8.64 -5.84 -24.38
C PHE A 554 -8.38 -5.26 -22.99
N ALA A 555 -7.36 -5.74 -22.27
CA ALA A 555 -7.05 -5.30 -20.92
C ALA A 555 -5.55 -4.96 -20.79
N VAL A 556 -5.21 -3.90 -20.06
CA VAL A 556 -3.84 -3.43 -19.86
C VAL A 556 -3.50 -3.35 -18.38
N PHE A 557 -2.57 -4.21 -17.96
CA PHE A 557 -2.03 -4.24 -16.61
C PHE A 557 -0.67 -3.53 -16.55
N ALA A 558 -0.39 -2.89 -15.42
CA ALA A 558 0.89 -2.24 -15.15
C ALA A 558 1.43 -2.69 -13.79
N MET A 559 2.72 -3.02 -13.70
CA MET A 559 3.34 -3.45 -12.45
C MET A 559 4.82 -3.05 -12.38
N PRO A 560 5.36 -2.75 -11.18
CA PRO A 560 6.77 -2.44 -11.04
C PRO A 560 7.62 -3.71 -11.19
N THR A 561 8.69 -3.65 -11.97
CA THR A 561 9.58 -4.79 -12.21
C THR A 561 11.06 -4.41 -12.17
N GLY A 562 11.87 -5.34 -11.68
CA GLY A 562 13.33 -5.28 -11.74
C GLY A 562 13.85 -5.93 -13.01
N VAL A 563 15.18 -6.06 -13.10
CA VAL A 563 15.84 -6.65 -14.27
C VAL A 563 15.52 -8.16 -14.36
N TYR A 564 15.01 -8.62 -15.51
CA TYR A 564 14.53 -10.00 -15.73
C TYR A 564 15.65 -11.06 -15.80
N HIS A 565 16.91 -10.63 -15.98
CA HIS A 565 18.12 -11.44 -15.90
C HIS A 565 19.27 -10.54 -15.41
N GLY A 566 20.22 -11.08 -14.64
CA GLY A 566 21.48 -10.38 -14.38
C GLY A 566 22.18 -10.02 -15.70
N ALA A 567 23.06 -9.02 -15.71
CA ALA A 567 23.73 -8.53 -16.92
C ALA A 567 24.70 -9.56 -17.58
N SER A 568 24.76 -10.79 -17.09
CA SER A 568 25.73 -11.80 -17.50
C SER A 568 25.26 -12.66 -18.67
N ALA A 569 26.22 -13.13 -19.46
CA ALA A 569 25.99 -13.96 -20.61
C ALA A 569 25.39 -15.32 -20.27
N VAL A 570 24.54 -15.81 -21.17
CA VAL A 570 23.87 -17.11 -21.06
C VAL A 570 24.30 -18.04 -22.19
N ASP A 571 24.36 -19.34 -21.89
CA ASP A 571 24.54 -20.37 -22.91
C ASP A 571 23.18 -20.79 -23.49
N ALA A 572 23.15 -21.04 -24.79
CA ALA A 572 21.97 -21.39 -25.54
C ALA A 572 22.02 -22.83 -26.05
N LEU A 573 20.87 -23.51 -25.99
CA LEU A 573 20.68 -24.84 -26.57
C LEU A 573 19.73 -24.78 -27.77
N ILE A 574 20.14 -25.33 -28.91
CA ILE A 574 19.24 -25.55 -30.05
C ILE A 574 18.27 -26.67 -29.68
N LEU A 575 16.96 -26.41 -29.81
CA LEU A 575 15.94 -27.43 -29.57
C LEU A 575 15.77 -28.31 -30.82
N GLU A 576 15.91 -29.62 -30.62
CA GLU A 576 15.92 -30.61 -31.71
C GLU A 576 14.75 -31.60 -31.63
N ASP A 577 14.12 -31.72 -30.46
CA ASP A 577 12.97 -32.60 -30.25
C ASP A 577 11.64 -31.82 -30.18
N PHE A 578 11.68 -30.53 -30.50
CA PHE A 578 10.53 -29.63 -30.44
C PHE A 578 10.75 -28.41 -31.32
N ASP A 579 9.71 -28.04 -32.07
CA ASP A 579 9.69 -26.82 -32.85
C ASP A 579 8.67 -25.84 -32.24
N ARG A 580 9.05 -24.58 -32.04
CA ARG A 580 8.16 -23.53 -31.49
C ARG A 580 6.90 -23.35 -32.31
N CYS A 581 7.03 -23.46 -33.62
CA CYS A 581 5.94 -23.29 -34.58
C CYS A 581 6.21 -24.08 -35.87
N ALA A 582 5.14 -24.53 -36.51
CA ALA A 582 5.19 -25.10 -37.85
C ALA A 582 5.54 -24.04 -38.92
N PRO A 583 6.03 -24.43 -40.12
CA PRO A 583 6.49 -23.48 -41.15
C PRO A 583 5.44 -22.48 -41.67
N PHE A 584 4.16 -22.85 -41.55
CA PHE A 584 3.01 -22.03 -41.89
C PHE A 584 2.06 -21.89 -40.68
N GLY A 585 2.64 -21.82 -39.47
CA GLY A 585 1.92 -21.69 -38.21
C GLY A 585 1.81 -20.24 -37.73
N THR A 586 1.63 -20.09 -36.43
CA THR A 586 1.42 -18.80 -35.74
C THR A 586 2.70 -18.15 -35.23
N GLY A 587 3.89 -18.61 -35.67
CA GLY A 587 5.17 -18.24 -35.08
C GLY A 587 5.43 -16.73 -34.98
N ALA A 588 5.16 -15.99 -36.06
CA ALA A 588 5.36 -14.54 -36.10
C ALA A 588 4.41 -13.75 -35.19
N ALA A 589 3.31 -14.37 -34.71
CA ALA A 589 2.35 -13.72 -33.81
C ALA A 589 2.73 -13.92 -32.34
N LYS A 590 2.40 -12.93 -31.51
CA LYS A 590 2.67 -12.98 -30.06
C LYS A 590 1.49 -13.58 -29.29
N VAL A 591 1.29 -14.88 -29.50
CA VAL A 591 0.19 -15.67 -28.93
C VAL A 591 0.72 -16.70 -27.94
N GLY A 592 0.02 -16.95 -26.82
CA GLY A 592 0.54 -17.88 -25.81
C GLY A 592 0.65 -19.33 -26.28
N GLY A 593 -0.04 -19.71 -27.36
CA GLY A 593 0.14 -21.02 -28.01
C GLY A 593 1.58 -21.28 -28.48
N ASN A 594 2.34 -20.23 -28.77
CA ASN A 594 3.76 -20.35 -29.13
C ASN A 594 4.69 -20.49 -27.90
N TYR A 595 4.20 -20.18 -26.70
CA TYR A 595 5.01 -20.12 -25.48
C TYR A 595 4.74 -21.29 -24.53
N ALA A 596 3.48 -21.66 -24.32
CA ALA A 596 3.12 -22.72 -23.39
C ALA A 596 3.81 -24.07 -23.69
N PRO A 597 3.92 -24.53 -24.96
CA PRO A 597 4.58 -25.80 -25.26
C PRO A 597 6.10 -25.78 -25.01
N VAL A 598 6.73 -24.60 -25.11
CA VAL A 598 8.18 -24.42 -24.93
C VAL A 598 8.61 -24.64 -23.48
N LEU A 599 7.74 -24.36 -22.51
CA LEU A 599 8.10 -24.26 -21.08
C LEU A 599 8.87 -25.48 -20.54
N ARG A 600 8.40 -26.70 -20.86
CA ARG A 600 9.06 -27.94 -20.41
C ARG A 600 10.46 -28.15 -21.02
N HIS A 601 10.65 -27.70 -22.27
CA HIS A 601 11.91 -27.83 -22.98
C HIS A 601 12.94 -26.82 -22.45
N SER A 602 12.49 -25.59 -22.19
CA SER A 602 13.34 -24.56 -21.55
C SER A 602 13.71 -24.90 -20.11
N ASP A 603 12.80 -25.52 -19.33
CA ASP A 603 13.13 -25.99 -17.97
C ASP A 603 14.18 -27.11 -17.99
N ARG A 604 14.06 -28.05 -18.92
CA ARG A 604 15.10 -29.09 -19.14
C ARG A 604 16.44 -28.48 -19.52
N ALA A 605 16.46 -27.58 -20.51
CA ALA A 605 17.69 -26.90 -20.94
C ALA A 605 18.35 -26.13 -19.79
N ARG A 606 17.56 -25.44 -18.96
CA ARG A 606 18.04 -24.72 -17.77
C ARG A 606 18.69 -25.63 -16.74
N LYS A 607 18.09 -26.79 -16.46
CA LYS A 607 18.67 -27.80 -15.55
C LYS A 607 20.01 -28.35 -16.04
N GLU A 608 20.24 -28.28 -17.35
CA GLU A 608 21.49 -28.69 -17.99
C GLU A 608 22.51 -27.54 -18.13
N GLY A 609 22.18 -26.34 -17.64
CA GLY A 609 23.08 -25.17 -17.64
C GLY A 609 22.84 -24.17 -18.78
N TYR A 610 21.86 -24.40 -19.66
CA TYR A 610 21.52 -23.48 -20.75
C TYR A 610 20.46 -22.48 -20.32
N GLY A 611 20.81 -21.19 -20.29
CA GLY A 611 19.91 -20.12 -19.84
C GLY A 611 18.81 -19.77 -20.82
N ILE A 612 19.01 -20.07 -22.12
CA ILE A 612 18.06 -19.79 -23.19
C ILE A 612 18.05 -20.92 -24.23
N THR A 613 17.00 -20.97 -25.04
CA THR A 613 16.85 -21.97 -26.11
C THR A 613 16.67 -21.29 -27.46
N LEU A 614 17.32 -21.84 -28.49
CA LEU A 614 17.30 -21.35 -29.86
C LEU A 614 16.46 -22.28 -30.74
N HIS A 615 15.64 -21.70 -31.62
CA HIS A 615 14.88 -22.44 -32.63
C HIS A 615 15.50 -22.20 -34.00
N LEU A 616 15.62 -23.29 -34.76
CA LEU A 616 15.87 -23.25 -36.20
C LEU A 616 14.55 -23.39 -36.94
N ASP A 617 14.57 -23.10 -38.24
CA ASP A 617 13.41 -23.30 -39.09
C ASP A 617 12.91 -24.76 -38.98
N SER A 618 11.60 -24.93 -38.84
CA SER A 618 11.02 -26.26 -38.57
C SER A 618 10.92 -27.16 -39.80
N ALA A 619 11.18 -26.65 -41.00
CA ALA A 619 11.09 -27.43 -42.24
C ALA A 619 12.40 -28.18 -42.54
N THR A 620 13.53 -27.49 -42.42
CA THR A 620 14.85 -27.98 -42.83
C THR A 620 15.90 -27.91 -41.72
N ARG A 621 15.66 -27.14 -40.64
CA ARG A 621 16.61 -26.92 -39.53
C ARG A 621 17.98 -26.46 -40.01
N SER A 622 17.97 -25.60 -41.02
CA SER A 622 19.15 -25.05 -41.67
C SER A 622 19.26 -23.55 -41.50
N GLU A 623 18.20 -22.87 -41.05
CA GLU A 623 18.16 -21.43 -40.86
C GLU A 623 17.80 -21.08 -39.41
N VAL A 624 18.38 -20.01 -38.89
CA VAL A 624 18.07 -19.48 -37.54
C VAL A 624 16.71 -18.77 -37.58
N ASP A 625 15.78 -19.18 -36.71
CA ASP A 625 14.51 -18.47 -36.52
C ASP A 625 14.65 -17.40 -35.43
N GLU A 626 14.55 -17.79 -34.15
CA GLU A 626 14.71 -16.91 -32.99
C GLU A 626 14.98 -17.69 -31.71
N PHE A 627 15.36 -16.99 -30.64
CA PHE A 627 15.34 -17.60 -29.31
C PHE A 627 13.90 -17.70 -28.81
N SER A 628 13.62 -18.67 -27.94
CA SER A 628 12.26 -18.92 -27.40
C SER A 628 11.50 -17.71 -26.88
N THR A 629 12.21 -16.69 -26.38
CA THR A 629 11.60 -15.51 -25.75
C THR A 629 12.13 -14.18 -26.30
N SER A 630 12.98 -14.19 -27.33
CA SER A 630 13.70 -13.00 -27.80
C SER A 630 14.23 -13.17 -29.22
N ALA A 631 14.41 -12.06 -29.92
CA ALA A 631 15.04 -12.07 -31.22
C ALA A 631 16.55 -12.39 -31.13
N PHE A 632 17.09 -12.93 -32.20
CA PHE A 632 18.52 -13.13 -32.40
C PHE A 632 19.15 -11.92 -33.08
N ILE A 633 20.33 -11.51 -32.62
CA ILE A 633 21.20 -10.55 -33.31
C ILE A 633 22.61 -11.12 -33.30
N GLY A 634 23.24 -11.22 -34.48
CA GLY A 634 24.65 -11.58 -34.62
C GLY A 634 25.49 -10.35 -35.00
N VAL A 635 26.72 -10.31 -34.54
CA VAL A 635 27.69 -9.25 -34.88
C VAL A 635 28.85 -9.88 -35.62
N LYS A 636 29.11 -9.42 -36.85
CA LYS A 636 30.29 -9.79 -37.64
C LYS A 636 31.29 -8.62 -37.63
N ARG A 637 32.57 -8.95 -37.63
CA ARG A 637 33.64 -7.98 -37.82
C ARG A 637 34.47 -8.36 -39.04
N ASP A 638 34.57 -7.42 -39.96
CA ASP A 638 35.35 -7.54 -41.18
C ASP A 638 36.85 -7.44 -40.85
N ALA A 639 37.71 -7.94 -41.73
CA ALA A 639 39.16 -7.93 -41.54
C ALA A 639 39.77 -6.51 -41.46
N ASP A 640 39.08 -5.51 -42.00
CA ASP A 640 39.44 -4.08 -41.94
C ASP A 640 38.88 -3.37 -40.68
N GLY A 641 38.20 -4.10 -39.80
CA GLY A 641 37.62 -3.60 -38.56
C GLY A 641 36.16 -3.12 -38.68
N GLY A 642 35.56 -3.17 -39.87
CA GLY A 642 34.14 -2.84 -40.07
C GLY A 642 33.21 -3.76 -39.27
N VAL A 643 32.14 -3.21 -38.69
CA VAL A 643 31.17 -3.97 -37.90
C VAL A 643 29.84 -4.08 -38.65
N THR A 644 29.31 -5.30 -38.74
CA THR A 644 28.01 -5.60 -39.33
C THR A 644 27.10 -6.28 -38.30
N VAL A 645 25.95 -5.66 -38.02
CA VAL A 645 24.90 -6.20 -37.13
C VAL A 645 23.83 -6.89 -37.97
N VAL A 646 23.61 -8.17 -37.72
CA VAL A 646 22.76 -9.06 -38.54
C VAL A 646 21.57 -9.54 -37.71
N GLN A 647 20.35 -9.37 -38.21
CA GLN A 647 19.13 -9.97 -37.67
C GLN A 647 18.59 -11.02 -38.66
N PRO A 648 18.26 -12.25 -38.21
CA PRO A 648 17.54 -13.22 -39.02
C PRO A 648 16.20 -12.67 -39.52
N ASP A 649 15.96 -12.80 -40.82
CA ASP A 649 14.67 -12.50 -41.46
C ASP A 649 13.89 -13.80 -41.66
N SER A 650 13.38 -14.32 -40.55
CA SER A 650 12.50 -15.49 -40.56
C SER A 650 11.04 -15.08 -40.53
N ARG A 651 10.23 -15.75 -41.36
CA ARG A 651 8.77 -15.62 -41.35
C ARG A 651 8.11 -16.15 -40.08
N ASN A 652 8.84 -16.96 -39.31
CA ASN A 652 8.38 -17.60 -38.10
C ASN A 652 8.89 -16.89 -36.85
N ALA A 653 9.74 -15.87 -36.99
CA ALA A 653 10.18 -15.03 -35.89
C ALA A 653 9.19 -13.89 -35.64
N ILE A 654 9.02 -13.54 -34.36
CA ILE A 654 8.20 -12.38 -33.98
C ILE A 654 8.91 -11.09 -34.40
N ASP A 655 8.19 -10.12 -34.96
CA ASP A 655 8.76 -8.79 -35.28
C ASP A 655 9.13 -8.03 -33.99
N SER A 656 10.36 -8.22 -33.53
CA SER A 656 10.82 -7.70 -32.24
C SER A 656 11.03 -6.18 -32.27
N VAL A 657 10.25 -5.43 -31.47
CA VAL A 657 10.47 -3.99 -31.21
C VAL A 657 11.90 -3.69 -30.74
N THR A 658 12.46 -4.51 -29.84
CA THR A 658 13.81 -4.31 -29.30
C THR A 658 14.87 -4.46 -30.39
N ALA A 659 14.91 -5.59 -31.09
CA ALA A 659 15.80 -5.80 -32.23
C ALA A 659 15.66 -4.70 -33.30
N ALA A 660 14.44 -4.32 -33.69
CA ALA A 660 14.24 -3.24 -34.66
C ALA A 660 14.85 -1.92 -34.18
N SER A 661 14.68 -1.54 -32.91
CA SER A 661 15.33 -0.35 -32.34
C SER A 661 16.86 -0.46 -32.33
N VAL A 662 17.40 -1.64 -32.02
CA VAL A 662 18.85 -1.90 -31.98
C VAL A 662 19.47 -1.76 -33.37
N LEU A 663 18.80 -2.23 -34.42
CA LEU A 663 19.26 -2.05 -35.80
C LEU A 663 19.32 -0.57 -36.19
N GLU A 664 18.33 0.24 -35.82
CA GLU A 664 18.37 1.69 -36.07
C GLU A 664 19.50 2.38 -35.29
N ILE A 665 19.69 1.99 -34.02
CA ILE A 665 20.81 2.47 -33.20
C ILE A 665 22.15 2.07 -33.83
N ALA A 666 22.30 0.84 -34.31
CA ALA A 666 23.52 0.36 -34.97
C ALA A 666 23.86 1.23 -36.20
N ARG A 667 22.87 1.58 -37.03
CA ARG A 667 23.08 2.51 -38.15
C ARG A 667 23.55 3.89 -37.67
N LYS A 668 22.96 4.41 -36.60
CA LYS A 668 23.35 5.70 -36.02
C LYS A 668 24.78 5.69 -35.47
N LEU A 669 25.25 4.54 -34.98
CA LEU A 669 26.62 4.32 -34.53
C LEU A 669 27.62 4.07 -35.68
N GLY A 670 27.14 4.03 -36.94
CA GLY A 670 27.98 3.83 -38.12
C GLY A 670 28.22 2.37 -38.50
N TYR A 671 27.53 1.41 -37.87
CA TYR A 671 27.62 0.00 -38.22
C TYR A 671 26.80 -0.32 -39.47
N ARG A 672 27.24 -1.32 -40.23
CA ARG A 672 26.42 -1.92 -41.29
C ARG A 672 25.33 -2.76 -40.63
N VAL A 673 24.17 -2.82 -41.27
CA VAL A 673 22.99 -3.51 -40.74
C VAL A 673 22.36 -4.37 -41.81
N GLU A 674 22.20 -5.65 -41.51
CA GLU A 674 21.58 -6.64 -42.39
C GLU A 674 20.38 -7.29 -41.71
N LYS A 675 19.26 -7.37 -42.43
CA LYS A 675 18.12 -8.22 -42.07
C LYS A 675 17.93 -9.22 -43.20
N ARG A 676 18.33 -10.46 -42.96
CA ARG A 676 18.39 -11.52 -43.98
C ARG A 676 18.31 -12.90 -43.34
N ARG A 677 18.15 -13.94 -44.14
CA ARG A 677 18.30 -15.32 -43.67
C ARG A 677 19.71 -15.54 -43.13
N VAL A 678 19.81 -16.29 -42.04
CA VAL A 678 21.07 -16.69 -41.40
C VAL A 678 21.11 -18.20 -41.36
N LEU A 679 22.06 -18.79 -42.08
CA LEU A 679 22.23 -20.24 -42.10
C LEU A 679 22.79 -20.73 -40.76
N TYR A 680 22.48 -21.97 -40.40
CA TYR A 680 23.07 -22.64 -39.24
C TYR A 680 24.60 -22.62 -39.32
N GLU A 681 25.15 -22.86 -40.51
CA GLU A 681 26.59 -22.89 -40.77
C GLU A 681 27.26 -21.53 -40.54
N GLU A 682 26.52 -20.41 -40.62
CA GLU A 682 27.04 -19.07 -40.33
C GLU A 682 27.18 -18.77 -38.83
N LEU A 683 26.66 -19.63 -37.94
CA LEU A 683 26.71 -19.39 -36.50
C LEU A 683 28.14 -19.23 -35.97
N GLY A 684 29.13 -19.88 -36.59
CA GLY A 684 30.54 -19.75 -36.24
C GLY A 684 31.23 -18.48 -36.77
N GLU A 685 30.57 -17.70 -37.63
CA GLU A 685 31.13 -16.48 -38.22
C GLU A 685 30.88 -15.23 -37.38
N PHE A 686 29.99 -15.31 -36.37
CA PHE A 686 29.68 -14.18 -35.50
C PHE A 686 30.71 -14.04 -34.38
N GLU A 687 31.16 -12.80 -34.12
CA GLU A 687 32.02 -12.45 -32.99
C GLU A 687 31.21 -12.36 -31.69
N GLU A 688 30.01 -11.77 -31.77
CA GLU A 688 29.06 -11.65 -30.66
C GLU A 688 27.68 -12.14 -31.11
N VAL A 689 26.94 -12.78 -30.21
CA VAL A 689 25.51 -13.08 -30.38
C VAL A 689 24.74 -12.50 -29.20
N ILE A 690 23.61 -11.87 -29.52
CA ILE A 690 22.80 -11.09 -28.57
C ILE A 690 21.35 -11.54 -28.68
N ALA A 691 20.75 -11.88 -27.55
CA ALA A 691 19.31 -12.10 -27.42
C ALA A 691 18.61 -10.77 -27.06
N ALA A 692 17.71 -10.30 -27.91
CA ALA A 692 17.06 -8.99 -27.78
C ALA A 692 15.56 -9.10 -27.44
N GLY A 693 15.12 -8.49 -26.35
CA GLY A 693 13.71 -8.46 -25.95
C GLY A 693 13.39 -7.50 -24.80
N THR A 694 12.12 -7.06 -24.69
CA THR A 694 11.70 -6.00 -23.76
C THR A 694 12.11 -6.25 -22.30
N ALA A 695 11.96 -7.49 -21.79
CA ALA A 695 12.15 -7.79 -20.38
C ALA A 695 13.61 -7.60 -19.93
N ALA A 696 14.58 -8.09 -20.71
CA ALA A 696 16.01 -8.05 -20.39
C ALA A 696 16.81 -7.00 -21.19
N ALA A 697 16.16 -6.30 -22.13
CA ALA A 697 16.80 -5.47 -23.15
C ALA A 697 17.71 -6.31 -24.06
N LEU A 698 19.02 -6.36 -23.80
CA LEU A 698 20.00 -7.16 -24.54
C LEU A 698 20.70 -8.11 -23.57
N VAL A 699 20.69 -9.40 -23.90
CA VAL A 699 21.38 -10.44 -23.15
C VAL A 699 22.47 -11.04 -24.05
N PRO A 700 23.74 -10.99 -23.65
CA PRO A 700 24.81 -11.62 -24.42
C PRO A 700 24.69 -13.14 -24.38
N VAL A 701 24.98 -13.80 -25.48
CA VAL A 701 25.00 -15.26 -25.61
C VAL A 701 26.45 -15.72 -25.65
N GLY A 702 26.85 -16.54 -24.67
CA GLY A 702 28.24 -17.02 -24.56
C GLY A 702 28.54 -18.20 -25.48
N SER A 703 27.56 -19.07 -25.68
CA SER A 703 27.66 -20.17 -26.64
C SER A 703 26.31 -20.63 -27.16
N ILE A 704 26.31 -21.25 -28.34
CA ILE A 704 25.17 -21.99 -28.91
C ILE A 704 25.61 -23.44 -29.13
N THR A 705 24.86 -24.39 -28.57
CA THR A 705 25.13 -25.83 -28.69
C THR A 705 24.05 -26.55 -29.50
N MET A 706 24.46 -27.43 -30.42
CA MET A 706 23.60 -28.42 -31.08
C MET A 706 24.10 -29.83 -30.74
N LYS A 707 23.29 -30.62 -30.03
CA LYS A 707 23.77 -31.88 -29.45
C LYS A 707 23.90 -32.96 -30.51
N SER A 708 23.00 -33.07 -31.47
CA SER A 708 23.08 -34.15 -32.47
C SER A 708 24.32 -34.08 -33.35
N ARG A 709 24.87 -32.88 -33.56
CA ARG A 709 26.07 -32.64 -34.38
C ARG A 709 27.35 -32.55 -33.54
N ALA A 710 27.23 -32.55 -32.21
CA ALA A 710 28.33 -32.25 -31.28
C ALA A 710 28.98 -30.87 -31.53
N ASP A 711 28.21 -29.92 -32.05
CA ASP A 711 28.67 -28.56 -32.34
C ASP A 711 28.48 -27.66 -31.11
N LYS A 712 29.49 -26.81 -30.86
CA LYS A 712 29.44 -25.72 -29.89
C LYS A 712 30.13 -24.49 -30.47
N PHE A 713 29.37 -23.43 -30.69
CA PHE A 713 29.89 -22.13 -31.14
C PHE A 713 30.05 -21.23 -29.91
N GLU A 714 31.22 -20.61 -29.76
CA GLU A 714 31.53 -19.73 -28.62
C GLU A 714 31.70 -18.29 -29.10
N TYR A 715 31.20 -17.34 -28.31
CA TYR A 715 31.13 -15.93 -28.66
C TYR A 715 31.82 -15.06 -27.62
N ARG A 716 32.22 -13.86 -28.02
CA ARG A 716 32.88 -12.90 -27.13
C ARG A 716 31.87 -12.28 -26.16
N THR A 717 32.13 -12.41 -24.85
CA THR A 717 31.26 -11.86 -23.79
C THR A 717 31.98 -10.88 -22.86
N GLY A 718 33.24 -10.54 -23.11
CA GLY A 718 34.06 -9.74 -22.20
C GLY A 718 34.45 -10.48 -20.91
N ALA A 719 35.33 -9.88 -20.11
CA ALA A 719 35.89 -10.49 -18.89
C ALA A 719 34.83 -10.74 -17.80
N GLU A 720 33.86 -9.84 -17.69
CA GLU A 720 32.77 -9.91 -16.70
C GLU A 720 31.51 -10.60 -17.25
N LYS A 721 31.59 -11.18 -18.45
CA LYS A 721 30.46 -11.78 -19.18
C LYS A 721 29.32 -10.81 -19.48
N GLU A 722 29.53 -9.50 -19.47
CA GLU A 722 28.50 -8.49 -19.74
C GLU A 722 28.21 -8.24 -21.24
N GLY A 723 28.94 -8.93 -22.12
CA GLY A 723 28.86 -8.79 -23.57
C GLY A 723 30.16 -8.26 -24.16
N GLY A 724 30.31 -8.41 -25.48
CA GLY A 724 31.42 -7.76 -26.19
C GLY A 724 31.17 -6.25 -26.38
N GLU A 725 32.11 -5.60 -27.04
CA GLU A 725 32.13 -4.14 -27.25
C GLU A 725 30.82 -3.65 -27.89
N VAL A 726 30.33 -4.36 -28.91
CA VAL A 726 29.17 -3.94 -29.68
C VAL A 726 27.89 -4.13 -28.87
N CYS A 727 27.74 -5.26 -28.16
CA CYS A 727 26.61 -5.48 -27.26
C CYS A 727 26.50 -4.40 -26.18
N VAL A 728 27.61 -4.08 -25.51
CA VAL A 728 27.65 -3.07 -24.44
C VAL A 728 27.29 -1.69 -24.98
N GLN A 729 27.82 -1.30 -26.15
CA GLN A 729 27.54 0.00 -26.75
C GLN A 729 26.07 0.13 -27.18
N LEU A 730 25.50 -0.91 -27.81
CA LEU A 730 24.09 -0.96 -28.19
C LEU A 730 23.16 -0.91 -26.97
N LEU A 731 23.49 -1.66 -25.91
CA LEU A 731 22.70 -1.70 -24.68
C LEU A 731 22.70 -0.34 -23.97
N LYS A 732 23.87 0.30 -23.87
CA LYS A 732 24.01 1.63 -23.27
C LYS A 732 23.15 2.66 -24.00
N MET A 733 23.19 2.67 -25.33
CA MET A 733 22.40 3.61 -26.14
C MET A 733 20.90 3.33 -26.00
N LEU A 734 20.48 2.06 -26.10
CA LEU A 734 19.07 1.67 -25.97
C LEU A 734 18.51 2.05 -24.60
N ARG A 735 19.21 1.71 -23.50
CA ARG A 735 18.78 2.07 -22.14
C ARG A 735 18.79 3.58 -21.93
N GLY A 736 19.78 4.28 -22.50
CA GLY A 736 19.88 5.73 -22.40
C GLY A 736 18.70 6.44 -23.05
N ILE A 737 18.27 5.99 -24.23
CA ILE A 737 17.07 6.49 -24.91
C ILE A 737 15.83 6.16 -24.08
N GLN A 738 15.69 4.93 -23.60
CA GLN A 738 14.54 4.49 -22.80
C GLN A 738 14.37 5.27 -21.50
N SER A 739 15.47 5.61 -20.81
CA SER A 739 15.44 6.33 -19.54
C SER A 739 15.54 7.86 -19.68
N GLY A 740 15.65 8.36 -20.91
CA GLY A 740 15.77 9.79 -21.18
C GLY A 740 17.12 10.42 -20.79
N THR A 741 18.16 9.62 -20.60
CA THR A 741 19.54 10.13 -20.35
C THR A 741 20.30 10.39 -21.66
N VAL A 742 19.80 9.86 -22.78
CA VAL A 742 20.28 10.14 -24.13
C VAL A 742 19.12 10.67 -24.95
N GLU A 743 19.43 11.62 -25.84
CA GLU A 743 18.47 12.17 -26.79
C GLU A 743 17.81 11.06 -27.62
N ASP A 744 16.51 11.20 -27.83
CA ASP A 744 15.70 10.30 -28.66
C ASP A 744 15.37 10.98 -30.00
N PRO A 745 16.24 10.87 -31.02
CA PRO A 745 16.05 11.55 -32.29
C PRO A 745 14.92 10.93 -33.13
N TRP A 746 14.38 9.78 -32.73
CA TRP A 746 13.30 9.09 -33.44
C TRP A 746 11.93 9.28 -32.80
N VAL A 747 11.85 9.97 -31.65
CA VAL A 747 10.61 10.18 -30.90
C VAL A 747 9.95 8.84 -30.55
N TRP A 748 10.76 7.89 -30.09
CA TRP A 748 10.32 6.57 -29.63
C TRP A 748 9.67 6.59 -28.25
N ASN A 749 9.95 7.58 -27.41
CA ASN A 749 9.39 7.71 -26.08
C ASN A 749 8.08 8.50 -26.08
N TYR A 750 6.98 7.80 -25.82
CA TYR A 750 5.65 8.38 -25.75
C TYR A 750 5.38 8.83 -24.32
N GLU A 751 5.19 10.13 -24.14
CA GLU A 751 4.84 10.70 -22.85
C GLU A 751 3.53 10.12 -22.32
N VAL A 752 3.53 9.74 -21.04
CA VAL A 752 2.30 9.45 -20.30
C VAL A 752 1.69 10.79 -19.89
N LEU A 753 0.37 10.88 -19.91
CA LEU A 753 -0.38 12.04 -19.44
C LEU A 753 -1.25 11.62 -18.25
N PRO A 754 -1.61 12.54 -17.34
CA PRO A 754 -2.58 12.26 -16.29
C PRO A 754 -3.90 11.75 -16.89
N PRO A 755 -4.57 10.76 -16.26
CA PRO A 755 -5.92 10.37 -16.64
C PRO A 755 -6.90 11.56 -16.54
N PRO A 756 -7.96 11.61 -17.36
CA PRO A 756 -8.96 12.68 -17.26
C PRO A 756 -9.59 12.73 -15.86
N LYS A 757 -9.87 13.94 -15.36
CA LYS A 757 -10.61 14.12 -14.09
C LYS A 757 -11.98 13.41 -14.19
N GLY A 758 -12.36 12.71 -13.13
CA GLY A 758 -13.63 11.98 -13.03
C GLY A 758 -13.70 10.67 -13.81
N TRP A 759 -12.59 10.20 -14.38
CA TRP A 759 -12.60 9.01 -15.26
C TRP A 759 -12.42 7.68 -14.52
N ALA A 760 -11.74 7.68 -13.37
CA ALA A 760 -11.73 6.57 -12.42
C ALA A 760 -12.59 6.95 -11.20
N ASP A 761 -13.19 5.96 -10.51
CA ASP A 761 -14.06 6.17 -9.33
C ASP A 761 -13.56 7.28 -8.39
N GLU A 762 -14.47 7.98 -7.70
CA GLU A 762 -14.20 9.13 -6.79
C GLU A 762 -13.09 8.88 -5.74
N ASN A 763 -12.73 7.62 -5.47
CA ASN A 763 -11.60 7.24 -4.60
C ASN A 763 -10.21 7.46 -5.23
N HIS A 764 -10.12 7.71 -6.54
CA HIS A 764 -8.90 8.04 -7.27
C HIS A 764 -8.78 9.55 -7.59
N GLU A 765 -9.84 10.34 -7.34
CA GLU A 765 -9.88 11.79 -7.58
C GLU A 765 -9.17 12.60 -6.48
N LYS A 766 -7.88 12.38 -6.31
CA LYS A 766 -7.00 13.41 -5.75
C LYS A 766 -5.91 13.77 -6.75
N PRO A 767 -6.14 14.77 -7.61
CA PRO A 767 -5.22 15.14 -8.69
C PRO A 767 -3.89 15.78 -8.25
N GLU A 768 -3.57 15.91 -6.95
CA GLU A 768 -2.39 16.68 -6.51
C GLU A 768 -1.55 16.07 -5.37
N GLN A 769 -1.93 14.92 -4.77
CA GLN A 769 -1.43 14.57 -3.42
C GLN A 769 -0.40 13.43 -3.28
N ASN A 770 0.21 12.89 -4.36
CA ASN A 770 1.08 11.71 -4.21
C ASN A 770 2.57 11.92 -4.58
N GLY A 771 3.01 13.14 -4.94
CA GLY A 771 4.41 13.43 -5.29
C GLY A 771 5.03 12.62 -6.44
N ALA A 772 4.29 11.67 -7.01
CA ALA A 772 4.74 10.66 -7.97
C ALA A 772 3.93 10.65 -9.26
N ASN A 773 2.94 11.54 -9.37
CA ASN A 773 2.13 11.70 -10.57
C ASN A 773 3.01 12.12 -11.76
N VAL A 774 2.61 11.65 -12.94
CA VAL A 774 3.06 12.20 -14.22
C VAL A 774 3.03 13.73 -14.10
N PRO A 775 4.15 14.44 -14.32
CA PRO A 775 4.21 15.90 -14.18
C PRO A 775 3.11 16.64 -14.92
#